data_AF-A0A5Q4G2D0-F1
#
_entry.id   AF-A0A5Q4G2D0-F1
#
_cell.length_a   1.000
_cell.length_b   1.000
_cell.length_c   1.000
_cell.angle_alpha   90.00
_cell.angle_beta   90.00
_cell.angle_gamma   90.00
#
_symmetry.space_group_name_H-M   'P 1'
#
loop_
_entity.id
_entity.type
_entity.pdbx_description
1 polymer ?
#
loop_
_entity_poly.entity_id
_entity_poly.type
_entity_poly.pdbx_seq_one_letter_code
_entity_poly.pdbx_strand_id
1 'polypeptide(L)'
;MQSTSPVDSLRGTVSAALTLALVLALLTSHSFAQTRPLEALLPSTTVAAFYVGPTSGDLGVLEDALAGLDTDTATDTLQRLMLLIDGEAFDLDGELDLGGMLRDEIALECPAIEAVWDDDATSGLFGPGVLAISVSPFNPLPGVIALLRPADAGYAGALQDTLLGCLPAGPTFTQDDVTLYVIGDGSDLPLVVARIDDTFVAATDPDLVRAAVRLARGSDEPNHLDTVVGASASALMDGGLGVSVDFGALAAGLQSITGMLVGDPAEAAVLDRALESLASLGGMAGRLTIDQAGLRFDGFAAPDATAGDAALAALVACEDCSVGVGALLPAGAVSTGGWYVDLRAGVAYLDGWLADLAPLIGEELDVRSLAREGGLDLDALLLDWIGDRWHTAQLDVLGTDLRSWIVGPGTVMTVPVASEAAALAGLAGWRALLEGDGAPMAAGAIDELMFMVDPFGPGASGLFPEGGLLSVREMTYRGVAFERWRVGPTTDVGFAVIDSHLVAAMPASALHAVIDVHLGADAVLADAVLGPQLRALPGNAVAFEVADPSRQLHALADFSDMLAAPLATGARLAIQEALSDPWGDPWGDSWDDDPWGMEPGGISGLWRSSDRYGADLMNEAPYVQSLTVPGFMRGPIRESDVLPNGDYGLVFEVQNLVVGSTVMVEMIDASQSWDMDTYLYLYDVGAGRVIADDDDSPDTNRSELVFVVEPGVSYAVIASSWGGNDVGEVILESEVLSYADDTAPDADAETPLDEPLEDVVNDELDVPTFAELVALFDLVTDGLRAVAERVDTSTSLTIVEDGVRRTTWTLPLR
;
A
#
# COMPACT_ATOMS: atom_id res chain seq x y z
N MET A 1 28.69 2.25 -23.90
CA MET A 1 27.98 3.36 -23.25
C MET A 1 26.52 2.99 -23.29
N GLN A 2 26.10 2.15 -22.35
CA GLN A 2 24.69 1.85 -22.12
C GLN A 2 24.12 3.09 -21.44
N SER A 3 23.08 3.66 -22.04
CA SER A 3 22.32 4.77 -21.51
C SER A 3 21.24 4.16 -20.63
N THR A 4 21.48 4.05 -19.32
CA THR A 4 20.39 3.81 -18.37
C THR A 4 19.36 4.92 -18.53
N SER A 5 18.07 4.58 -18.50
CA SER A 5 17.04 5.59 -18.72
C SER A 5 17.12 6.62 -17.57
N PRO A 6 16.92 7.93 -17.84
CA PRO A 6 16.89 8.95 -16.81
C PRO A 6 15.87 8.68 -15.70
N VAL A 7 14.90 7.81 -15.93
CA VAL A 7 13.86 7.42 -14.97
C VAL A 7 14.39 6.39 -13.96
N ASP A 8 15.26 5.47 -14.38
CA ASP A 8 15.80 4.41 -13.51
C ASP A 8 16.92 4.94 -12.59
N SER A 9 17.74 5.88 -13.08
CA SER A 9 18.70 6.65 -12.25
C SER A 9 17.98 7.50 -11.20
N LEU A 10 16.85 8.12 -11.57
CA LEU A 10 16.02 8.91 -10.64
C LEU A 10 15.44 8.02 -9.53
N ARG A 11 14.97 6.81 -9.86
CA ARG A 11 14.34 5.87 -8.91
C ARG A 11 15.33 5.37 -7.85
N GLY A 12 16.51 4.90 -8.25
CA GLY A 12 17.52 4.42 -7.29
C GLY A 12 18.02 5.53 -6.35
N THR A 13 18.22 6.74 -6.87
CA THR A 13 18.78 7.86 -6.11
C THR A 13 17.75 8.52 -5.19
N VAL A 14 16.48 8.62 -5.61
CA VAL A 14 15.37 9.07 -4.75
C VAL A 14 15.13 8.06 -3.63
N SER A 15 15.20 6.75 -3.91
CA SER A 15 15.12 5.71 -2.90
C SER A 15 16.22 5.87 -1.85
N ALA A 16 17.50 5.91 -2.25
CA ALA A 16 18.62 6.04 -1.31
C ALA A 16 18.57 7.33 -0.45
N ALA A 17 18.17 8.47 -1.02
CA ALA A 17 18.05 9.74 -0.30
C ALA A 17 16.85 9.79 0.66
N LEU A 18 15.70 9.21 0.27
CA LEU A 18 14.53 9.08 1.16
C LEU A 18 14.86 8.14 2.33
N THR A 19 15.52 7.02 2.04
CA THR A 19 15.84 5.98 3.02
C THR A 19 16.88 6.46 4.04
N LEU A 20 17.94 7.15 3.58
CA LEU A 20 18.92 7.83 4.46
C LEU A 20 18.25 8.79 5.44
N ALA A 21 17.31 9.59 4.96
CA ALA A 21 16.67 10.58 5.79
C ALA A 21 15.57 10.01 6.72
N LEU A 22 14.92 8.91 6.33
CA LEU A 22 13.92 8.21 7.14
C LEU A 22 14.58 7.50 8.34
N VAL A 23 15.74 6.87 8.12
CA VAL A 23 16.49 6.18 9.19
C VAL A 23 17.13 7.14 10.17
N LEU A 24 17.65 8.26 9.69
CA LEU A 24 18.17 9.30 10.59
C LEU A 24 17.06 9.93 11.44
N ALA A 25 15.81 9.84 10.98
CA ALA A 25 14.67 10.27 11.77
C ALA A 25 14.33 9.22 12.84
N LEU A 26 14.08 7.95 12.51
CA LEU A 26 13.39 6.95 13.36
C LEU A 26 14.00 6.60 14.75
N LEU A 27 15.18 7.09 15.12
CA LEU A 27 15.92 6.62 16.30
C LEU A 27 16.15 7.72 17.34
N THR A 28 15.18 8.10 18.19
CA THR A 28 15.41 9.21 19.15
C THR A 28 14.71 9.03 20.53
N SER A 29 15.33 9.47 21.65
CA SER A 29 14.77 9.65 23.03
C SER A 29 15.64 10.61 23.91
N HIS A 30 14.99 11.43 24.77
CA HIS A 30 15.47 12.41 25.80
C HIS A 30 15.69 13.93 25.51
N SER A 31 15.51 14.73 26.57
CA SER A 31 15.09 16.14 26.67
C SER A 31 16.09 17.26 26.31
N PHE A 32 15.62 18.32 25.63
CA PHE A 32 16.40 19.52 25.23
C PHE A 32 15.96 20.83 25.90
N ALA A 33 16.89 21.78 26.03
CA ALA A 33 16.65 23.14 26.55
C ALA A 33 16.83 24.21 25.44
N GLN A 34 15.80 25.06 25.26
CA GLN A 34 15.75 26.37 24.55
C GLN A 34 16.69 26.60 23.35
N THR A 35 16.86 25.62 22.47
CA THR A 35 17.35 25.83 21.10
C THR A 35 16.17 26.09 20.16
N ARG A 36 16.43 26.71 19.00
CA ARG A 36 15.35 26.91 18.00
C ARG A 36 14.82 25.53 17.54
N PRO A 37 13.50 25.36 17.40
CA PRO A 37 12.91 24.16 16.79
C PRO A 37 13.49 23.93 15.38
N LEU A 38 13.67 22.67 14.97
CA LEU A 38 14.25 22.34 13.66
C LEU A 38 13.36 22.81 12.51
N GLU A 39 12.05 22.84 12.76
CA GLU A 39 10.99 23.42 11.94
C GLU A 39 11.29 24.87 11.54
N ALA A 40 11.93 25.64 12.41
CA ALA A 40 12.29 27.03 12.11
C ALA A 40 13.38 27.15 11.03
N LEU A 41 14.08 26.06 10.73
CA LEU A 41 15.13 25.98 9.71
C LEU A 41 14.59 25.45 8.37
N LEU A 42 13.35 24.95 8.34
CA LEU A 42 12.70 24.53 7.12
C LEU A 42 12.15 25.74 6.37
N PRO A 43 12.31 25.84 5.05
CA PRO A 43 11.73 26.93 4.27
C PRO A 43 10.20 26.82 4.23
N SER A 44 9.50 27.94 4.00
CA SER A 44 8.03 27.94 3.85
C SER A 44 7.51 27.17 2.62
N THR A 45 8.40 26.75 1.73
CA THR A 45 8.12 25.89 0.56
C THR A 45 8.04 24.40 0.93
N THR A 46 8.18 24.07 2.21
CA THR A 46 8.05 22.69 2.71
C THR A 46 6.61 22.22 2.56
N VAL A 47 6.42 21.17 1.74
CA VAL A 47 5.13 20.55 1.47
C VAL A 47 4.85 19.42 2.44
N ALA A 48 5.86 18.63 2.79
CA ALA A 48 5.73 17.56 3.77
C ALA A 48 6.93 17.56 4.70
N ALA A 49 6.72 17.26 5.98
CA ALA A 49 7.80 17.07 6.94
C ALA A 49 7.47 15.89 7.85
N PHE A 50 8.46 15.04 8.06
CA PHE A 50 8.44 13.87 8.91
C PHE A 50 9.36 14.15 10.07
N TYR A 51 8.77 14.26 11.24
CA TYR A 51 9.46 14.55 12.47
C TYR A 51 9.71 13.25 13.19
N VAL A 52 10.90 13.13 13.74
CA VAL A 52 11.13 12.14 14.76
C VAL A 52 11.82 12.84 15.90
N GLY A 53 11.10 12.86 17.01
CA GLY A 53 11.52 13.46 18.23
C GLY A 53 11.67 12.37 19.28
N PRO A 54 12.55 12.62 20.25
CA PRO A 54 12.78 11.69 21.31
C PRO A 54 11.50 11.19 21.97
N THR A 55 11.19 9.88 21.90
CA THR A 55 10.06 9.35 22.66
C THR A 55 10.38 9.53 24.13
N SER A 56 9.50 10.20 24.87
CA SER A 56 9.61 10.26 26.34
C SER A 56 9.12 8.98 27.01
N GLY A 57 8.69 8.00 26.21
CA GLY A 57 8.06 6.77 26.65
C GLY A 57 9.04 5.66 26.93
N ASP A 58 8.82 5.03 28.08
CA ASP A 58 9.37 3.73 28.42
C ASP A 58 8.59 2.66 27.65
N LEU A 59 9.14 2.15 26.54
CA LEU A 59 8.59 0.99 25.82
C LEU A 59 8.63 -0.28 26.68
N GLY A 60 9.28 -0.24 27.85
CA GLY A 60 9.34 -1.31 28.82
C GLY A 60 7.99 -1.90 29.20
N VAL A 61 6.87 -1.16 29.09
CA VAL A 61 5.53 -1.74 29.35
C VAL A 61 5.12 -2.76 28.28
N LEU A 62 5.43 -2.49 27.00
CA LEU A 62 5.18 -3.41 25.89
C LEU A 62 6.20 -4.54 25.91
N GLU A 63 7.47 -4.23 26.14
CA GLU A 63 8.52 -5.24 26.32
C GLU A 63 8.17 -6.18 27.48
N ASP A 64 7.74 -5.68 28.63
CA ASP A 64 7.31 -6.49 29.78
C ASP A 64 6.05 -7.33 29.48
N ALA A 65 5.21 -6.89 28.55
CA ALA A 65 4.05 -7.66 28.10
C ALA A 65 4.47 -8.83 27.19
N LEU A 66 5.44 -8.59 26.31
CA LEU A 66 5.95 -9.56 25.36
C LEU A 66 7.02 -10.48 25.96
N ALA A 67 7.72 -10.06 27.01
CA ALA A 67 8.77 -10.84 27.69
C ALA A 67 8.25 -12.14 28.35
N GLY A 68 6.92 -12.28 28.49
CA GLY A 68 6.28 -13.51 28.95
C GLY A 68 6.02 -14.53 27.84
N LEU A 69 6.22 -14.18 26.58
CA LEU A 69 5.99 -15.04 25.43
C LEU A 69 7.19 -15.97 25.21
N ASP A 70 6.94 -17.22 24.80
CA ASP A 70 7.98 -18.17 24.40
C ASP A 70 8.45 -17.84 22.97
N THR A 71 9.23 -16.77 22.86
CA THR A 71 9.78 -16.32 21.57
C THR A 71 10.86 -17.26 21.07
N ASP A 72 11.63 -17.89 21.96
CA ASP A 72 12.76 -18.77 21.60
C ASP A 72 12.32 -19.90 20.66
N THR A 73 11.23 -20.59 20.99
CA THR A 73 10.72 -21.71 20.16
C THR A 73 10.18 -21.22 18.81
N ALA A 74 9.51 -20.07 18.80
CA ALA A 74 8.95 -19.50 17.58
C ALA A 74 10.04 -18.96 16.65
N THR A 75 11.06 -18.29 17.19
CA THR A 75 12.22 -17.81 16.43
C THR A 75 12.96 -18.97 15.78
N ASP A 76 13.27 -20.05 16.52
CA ASP A 76 13.89 -21.26 15.95
C ASP A 76 13.03 -21.87 14.83
N THR A 77 11.70 -21.95 15.04
CA THR A 77 10.77 -22.46 14.02
C THR A 77 10.74 -21.59 12.76
N LEU A 78 10.72 -20.26 12.93
CA LEU A 78 10.66 -19.30 11.83
C LEU A 78 11.98 -19.25 11.06
N GLN A 79 13.14 -19.31 11.75
CA GLN A 79 14.46 -19.40 11.12
C GLN A 79 14.56 -20.66 10.23
N ARG A 80 14.09 -21.82 10.71
CA ARG A 80 14.03 -23.05 9.89
C ARG A 80 13.10 -22.92 8.69
N LEU A 81 12.00 -22.19 8.83
CA LEU A 81 11.06 -21.95 7.73
C LEU A 81 11.63 -21.00 6.67
N MET A 82 12.33 -19.94 7.08
CA MET A 82 13.03 -19.02 6.16
C MET A 82 14.18 -19.71 5.44
N LEU A 83 14.99 -20.51 6.14
CA LEU A 83 16.04 -21.35 5.53
C LEU A 83 15.52 -22.27 4.43
N LEU A 84 14.27 -22.75 4.56
CA LEU A 84 13.63 -23.61 3.58
C LEU A 84 13.08 -22.85 2.36
N ILE A 85 12.78 -21.56 2.50
CA ILE A 85 12.19 -20.73 1.45
C ILE A 85 13.27 -20.01 0.65
N ASP A 86 14.22 -19.36 1.33
CA ASP A 86 15.19 -18.43 0.71
C ASP A 86 16.58 -19.06 0.51
N GLY A 87 16.83 -20.26 1.05
CA GLY A 87 18.14 -20.91 1.04
C GLY A 87 19.22 -20.21 1.89
N GLU A 88 18.99 -18.97 2.30
CA GLU A 88 19.80 -18.22 3.26
C GLU A 88 19.14 -18.19 4.65
N ALA A 89 19.97 -18.24 5.69
CA ALA A 89 19.50 -18.10 7.06
C ALA A 89 19.13 -16.64 7.30
N PHE A 90 17.84 -16.32 7.27
CA PHE A 90 17.37 -15.02 7.78
C PHE A 90 17.62 -14.98 9.29
N ASP A 91 18.61 -14.21 9.72
CA ASP A 91 19.02 -14.11 11.12
C ASP A 91 18.02 -13.24 11.91
N LEU A 92 16.97 -13.89 12.42
CA LEU A 92 15.95 -13.28 13.28
C LEU A 92 16.44 -12.96 14.69
N ASP A 93 17.64 -13.40 15.08
CA ASP A 93 18.24 -12.93 16.34
C ASP A 93 18.68 -11.46 16.19
N GLY A 94 18.85 -10.99 14.95
CA GLY A 94 18.75 -9.58 14.63
C GLY A 94 17.29 -9.15 14.75
N GLU A 95 16.99 -8.35 15.78
CA GLU A 95 15.82 -7.46 15.84
C GLU A 95 15.56 -6.93 14.41
N LEU A 96 14.29 -6.77 13.97
CA LEU A 96 13.95 -6.18 12.67
C LEU A 96 14.51 -4.74 12.58
N ASP A 97 15.80 -4.65 12.34
CA ASP A 97 16.60 -3.45 12.40
C ASP A 97 16.58 -2.90 10.99
N LEU A 98 15.45 -2.26 10.67
CA LEU A 98 15.33 -1.43 9.48
C LEU A 98 16.45 -0.36 9.45
N GLY A 99 16.99 0.01 10.62
CA GLY A 99 18.21 0.82 10.73
C GLY A 99 19.47 0.06 10.30
N GLY A 100 19.56 -1.23 10.61
CA GLY A 100 20.65 -2.17 10.32
C GLY A 100 20.81 -2.46 8.84
N MET A 101 19.72 -2.81 8.14
CA MET A 101 19.76 -3.02 6.68
C MET A 101 20.29 -1.80 5.93
N LEU A 102 19.87 -0.59 6.35
CA LEU A 102 20.36 0.63 5.74
C LEU A 102 21.78 0.99 6.21
N ARG A 103 22.07 0.77 7.49
CA ARG A 103 23.42 0.93 8.07
C ARG A 103 24.40 0.12 7.23
N ASP A 104 24.03 -1.09 6.84
CA ASP A 104 24.85 -1.97 6.02
C ASP A 104 25.05 -1.43 4.60
N GLU A 105 24.01 -0.87 3.97
CA GLU A 105 24.14 -0.28 2.63
C GLU A 105 24.97 1.02 2.63
N ILE A 106 24.82 1.88 3.64
CA ILE A 106 25.66 3.08 3.78
C ILE A 106 27.08 2.68 4.21
N ALA A 107 27.24 1.65 5.04
CA ALA A 107 28.54 1.10 5.42
C ALA A 107 29.24 0.46 4.23
N LEU A 108 28.51 -0.09 3.25
CA LEU A 108 29.08 -0.63 2.02
C LEU A 108 29.81 0.46 1.23
N GLU A 109 29.20 1.65 1.10
CA GLU A 109 29.77 2.81 0.40
C GLU A 109 30.72 3.64 1.28
N CYS A 110 30.52 3.64 2.60
CA CYS A 110 31.33 4.36 3.58
C CYS A 110 31.57 3.52 4.84
N PRO A 111 32.49 2.53 4.83
CA PRO A 111 32.71 1.64 5.98
C PRO A 111 33.12 2.37 7.27
N ALA A 112 33.70 3.57 7.15
CA ALA A 112 34.08 4.36 8.31
C ALA A 112 32.88 4.88 9.13
N ILE A 113 31.66 4.85 8.58
CA ILE A 113 30.45 5.28 9.28
C ILE A 113 30.06 4.33 10.41
N GLU A 114 30.41 3.04 10.31
CA GLU A 114 30.16 2.06 11.37
C GLU A 114 30.84 2.48 12.68
N ALA A 115 32.03 3.09 12.61
CA ALA A 115 32.75 3.58 13.79
C ALA A 115 32.07 4.79 14.45
N VAL A 116 31.18 5.48 13.73
CA VAL A 116 30.35 6.56 14.26
C VAL A 116 29.05 5.99 14.84
N TRP A 117 28.53 4.90 14.25
CA TRP A 117 27.30 4.20 14.64
C TRP A 117 27.46 3.07 15.68
N ASP A 118 28.59 2.98 16.37
CA ASP A 118 28.82 1.95 17.39
C ASP A 118 27.63 1.85 18.38
N ASP A 119 27.24 0.63 18.76
CA ASP A 119 25.92 0.36 19.38
C ASP A 119 25.74 1.06 20.74
N ASP A 120 26.83 1.37 21.44
CA ASP A 120 26.80 2.18 22.67
C ASP A 120 26.59 3.68 22.38
N ALA A 121 26.98 4.17 21.20
CA ALA A 121 26.92 5.56 20.76
C ALA A 121 25.59 5.93 20.07
N THR A 122 24.83 4.94 19.59
CA THR A 122 23.46 5.16 19.09
C THR A 122 22.58 5.79 20.18
N SER A 123 22.78 5.45 21.45
CA SER A 123 22.15 6.15 22.58
C SER A 123 22.36 7.68 22.60
N GLY A 124 23.45 8.18 22.00
CA GLY A 124 23.80 9.60 21.85
C GLY A 124 23.41 10.25 20.50
N LEU A 125 23.01 9.47 19.50
CA LEU A 125 22.41 9.93 18.22
C LEU A 125 21.06 10.62 18.43
N PHE A 126 20.41 10.28 19.53
CA PHE A 126 18.97 10.34 19.75
C PHE A 126 18.38 11.72 20.07
N GLY A 127 18.79 12.76 19.33
CA GLY A 127 18.14 14.07 19.40
C GLY A 127 17.16 14.30 18.24
N PRO A 128 16.43 15.43 18.21
CA PRO A 128 15.35 15.62 17.24
C PRO A 128 15.87 15.59 15.80
N GLY A 129 15.08 14.98 14.92
CA GLY A 129 15.29 14.90 13.48
C GLY A 129 14.06 15.34 12.71
N VAL A 130 14.26 15.92 11.53
CA VAL A 130 13.20 16.14 10.56
C VAL A 130 13.70 15.85 9.15
N LEU A 131 12.90 15.09 8.42
CA LEU A 131 13.00 14.90 6.98
C LEU A 131 11.88 15.67 6.32
N ALA A 132 12.18 16.57 5.39
CA ALA A 132 11.20 17.39 4.73
C ALA A 132 11.33 17.36 3.20
N ILE A 133 10.20 17.43 2.52
CA ILE A 133 10.06 17.58 1.08
C ILE A 133 9.62 19.02 0.81
N SER A 134 10.36 19.72 -0.03
CA SER A 134 10.09 21.11 -0.42
C SER A 134 9.90 21.22 -1.93
N VAL A 135 8.96 22.05 -2.35
CA VAL A 135 8.74 22.37 -3.77
C VAL A 135 8.87 23.87 -3.96
N SER A 136 9.91 24.30 -4.66
CA SER A 136 10.18 25.71 -4.90
C SER A 136 9.49 26.19 -6.19
N PRO A 137 8.89 27.39 -6.22
CA PRO A 137 8.37 27.95 -7.47
C PRO A 137 9.48 28.30 -8.47
N PHE A 138 10.75 28.30 -8.05
CA PHE A 138 11.91 28.55 -8.92
C PHE A 138 12.58 27.26 -9.40
N ASN A 139 12.39 26.15 -8.67
CA ASN A 139 12.85 24.82 -9.01
C ASN A 139 11.71 23.84 -8.67
N PRO A 140 10.84 23.52 -9.64
CA PRO A 140 9.65 22.73 -9.38
C PRO A 140 9.95 21.25 -9.13
N LEU A 141 11.22 20.82 -9.27
CA LEU A 141 11.65 19.51 -8.85
C LEU A 141 11.58 19.44 -7.31
N PRO A 142 10.90 18.44 -6.73
CA PRO A 142 10.89 18.25 -5.28
C PRO A 142 12.31 18.07 -4.74
N GLY A 143 12.69 18.93 -3.80
CA GLY A 143 13.92 18.80 -3.05
C GLY A 143 13.65 18.16 -1.69
N VAL A 144 14.59 17.35 -1.21
CA VAL A 144 14.52 16.70 0.10
C VAL A 144 15.56 17.34 1.00
N ILE A 145 15.21 17.65 2.24
CA ILE A 145 16.13 18.15 3.28
C ILE A 145 15.97 17.34 4.57
N ALA A 146 17.08 16.85 5.10
CA ALA A 146 17.18 16.24 6.40
C ALA A 146 17.91 17.20 7.36
N LEU A 147 17.33 17.44 8.53
CA LEU A 147 17.92 18.18 9.63
C LEU A 147 17.98 17.27 10.84
N LEU A 148 19.17 17.16 11.43
CA LEU A 148 19.40 16.28 12.57
C LEU A 148 20.15 17.05 13.63
N ARG A 149 19.63 17.04 14.85
CA ARG A 149 20.32 17.59 16.01
C ARG A 149 20.60 16.45 16.97
N PRO A 150 21.77 15.81 16.88
CA PRO A 150 22.16 14.73 17.79
C PRO A 150 22.15 15.21 19.25
N ALA A 151 21.97 14.29 20.20
CA ALA A 151 22.04 14.62 21.62
C ALA A 151 23.46 15.04 22.04
N ASP A 152 24.49 14.43 21.45
CA ASP A 152 25.87 14.90 21.55
C ASP A 152 26.21 15.85 20.38
N ALA A 153 26.45 17.12 20.68
CA ALA A 153 26.86 18.12 19.67
C ALA A 153 28.17 17.77 18.95
N GLY A 154 29.04 16.93 19.55
CA GLY A 154 30.23 16.39 18.89
C GLY A 154 29.91 15.43 17.75
N TYR A 155 28.77 14.74 17.84
CA TYR A 155 28.36 13.71 16.89
C TYR A 155 28.07 14.29 15.50
N ALA A 156 27.38 15.43 15.42
CA ALA A 156 27.10 16.08 14.13
C ALA A 156 28.40 16.42 13.37
N GLY A 157 29.47 16.78 14.09
CA GLY A 157 30.79 17.00 13.52
C GLY A 157 31.44 15.70 13.06
N ALA A 158 31.42 14.65 13.89
CA ALA A 158 31.97 13.35 13.55
C ALA A 158 31.29 12.72 12.32
N LEU A 159 29.95 12.77 12.25
CA LEU A 159 29.18 12.29 11.12
C LEU A 159 29.56 13.02 9.83
N GLN A 160 29.64 14.35 9.87
CA GLN A 160 30.06 15.14 8.72
C GLN A 160 31.49 14.80 8.28
N ASP A 161 32.44 14.76 9.23
CA ASP A 161 33.85 14.50 8.94
C ASP A 161 34.04 13.09 8.35
N THR A 162 33.29 12.10 8.84
CA THR A 162 33.32 10.72 8.32
C THR A 162 32.74 10.63 6.91
N LEU A 163 31.57 11.23 6.65
CA LEU A 163 30.96 11.26 5.32
C LEU A 163 31.88 11.91 4.28
N LEU A 164 32.50 13.04 4.63
CA LEU A 164 33.47 13.73 3.78
C LEU A 164 34.79 12.99 3.61
N GLY A 165 35.10 12.06 4.52
CA GLY A 165 36.29 11.20 4.45
C GLY A 165 36.11 9.99 3.54
N CYS A 166 34.90 9.44 3.47
CA CYS A 166 34.56 8.30 2.61
C CYS A 166 34.19 8.71 1.19
N LEU A 167 33.29 9.69 1.07
CA LEU A 167 32.64 10.01 -0.18
C LEU A 167 33.39 11.17 -0.86
N PRO A 168 33.57 11.13 -2.19
CA PRO A 168 34.25 12.19 -2.91
C PRO A 168 33.48 13.51 -2.73
N ALA A 169 34.12 14.47 -2.07
CA ALA A 169 33.61 15.82 -1.94
C ALA A 169 33.91 16.62 -3.23
N GLY A 170 32.86 17.07 -3.90
CA GLY A 170 32.89 17.97 -5.04
C GLY A 170 33.17 19.43 -4.64
N PRO A 171 32.67 20.42 -5.41
CA PRO A 171 32.88 21.83 -5.09
C PRO A 171 32.28 22.19 -3.74
N THR A 172 32.95 23.09 -3.01
CA THR A 172 32.44 23.67 -1.77
C THR A 172 31.88 25.07 -2.01
N PHE A 173 30.82 25.40 -1.29
CA PHE A 173 30.22 26.73 -1.27
C PHE A 173 30.28 27.29 0.16
N THR A 174 30.10 28.60 0.31
CA THR A 174 29.98 29.23 1.64
C THR A 174 28.72 30.08 1.68
N GLN A 175 27.91 29.90 2.72
CA GLN A 175 26.73 30.71 3.04
C GLN A 175 26.86 31.15 4.50
N ASP A 176 26.88 32.46 4.78
CA ASP A 176 26.95 33.03 6.15
C ASP A 176 27.94 32.31 7.08
N ASP A 177 29.19 32.19 6.61
CA ASP A 177 30.32 31.52 7.28
C ASP A 177 30.17 29.99 7.49
N VAL A 178 29.13 29.37 6.96
CA VAL A 178 28.94 27.91 6.92
C VAL A 178 29.43 27.37 5.56
N THR A 179 30.29 26.36 5.60
CA THR A 179 30.74 25.64 4.40
C THR A 179 29.74 24.56 4.03
N LEU A 180 29.31 24.56 2.76
CA LEU A 180 28.43 23.56 2.16
C LEU A 180 29.29 22.66 1.27
N TYR A 181 29.16 21.35 1.45
CA TYR A 181 29.91 20.34 0.72
C TYR A 181 28.97 19.59 -0.20
N VAL A 182 29.26 19.54 -1.50
CA VAL A 182 28.57 18.65 -2.43
C VAL A 182 29.24 17.28 -2.37
N ILE A 183 28.48 16.24 -2.05
CA ILE A 183 28.93 14.86 -2.03
C ILE A 183 28.54 14.20 -3.37
N GLY A 184 29.47 13.43 -3.95
CA GLY A 184 29.27 12.78 -5.25
C GLY A 184 29.69 13.64 -6.45
N ASP A 185 29.36 13.20 -7.66
CA ASP A 185 29.68 13.91 -8.91
C ASP A 185 28.69 15.04 -9.24
N GLY A 186 27.53 15.05 -8.59
CA GLY A 186 26.52 16.09 -8.66
C GLY A 186 25.79 16.20 -10.00
N SER A 187 25.78 15.16 -10.85
CA SER A 187 25.15 15.24 -12.16
C SER A 187 23.63 15.07 -12.14
N ASP A 188 23.10 14.22 -11.25
CA ASP A 188 21.68 13.82 -11.30
C ASP A 188 20.90 14.37 -10.10
N LEU A 189 21.43 14.26 -8.87
CA LEU A 189 20.89 14.86 -7.64
C LEU A 189 22.03 15.18 -6.66
N PRO A 190 22.54 16.42 -6.59
CA PRO A 190 23.65 16.74 -5.71
C PRO A 190 23.24 16.66 -4.24
N LEU A 191 23.83 15.71 -3.49
CA LEU A 191 23.68 15.68 -2.03
C LEU A 191 24.57 16.76 -1.42
N VAL A 192 23.97 17.79 -0.85
CA VAL A 192 24.68 18.89 -0.18
C VAL A 192 24.59 18.71 1.31
N VAL A 193 25.74 18.62 1.99
CA VAL A 193 25.80 18.56 3.45
C VAL A 193 26.43 19.81 4.04
N ALA A 194 25.95 20.20 5.22
CA ALA A 194 26.49 21.29 6.01
C ALA A 194 26.28 21.01 7.50
N ARG A 195 26.98 21.78 8.33
CA ARG A 195 26.74 21.82 9.78
C ARG A 195 26.45 23.23 10.22
N ILE A 196 25.31 23.40 10.87
CA ILE A 196 24.83 24.65 11.44
C ILE A 196 24.87 24.50 12.95
N ASP A 197 25.93 25.01 13.56
CA ASP A 197 26.17 24.87 15.00
C ASP A 197 26.22 23.39 15.43
N ASP A 198 25.18 22.87 16.10
CA ASP A 198 25.02 21.46 16.51
C ASP A 198 24.06 20.65 15.61
N THR A 199 23.52 21.26 14.56
CA THR A 199 22.61 20.62 13.60
C THR A 199 23.36 20.20 12.33
N PHE A 200 23.28 18.92 12.00
CA PHE A 200 23.68 18.37 10.71
C PHE A 200 22.54 18.59 9.70
N VAL A 201 22.89 19.07 8.50
CA VAL A 201 21.94 19.37 7.42
C VAL A 201 22.40 18.65 6.17
N ALA A 202 21.50 17.93 5.53
CA ALA A 202 21.71 17.31 4.23
C ALA A 202 20.52 17.61 3.31
N ALA A 203 20.74 17.96 2.05
CA ALA A 203 19.64 18.14 1.10
C ALA A 203 20.03 17.77 -0.33
N THR A 204 19.04 17.41 -1.15
CA THR A 204 19.23 17.15 -2.59
C THR A 204 19.26 18.42 -3.45
N ASP A 205 18.96 19.58 -2.84
CA ASP A 205 19.03 20.89 -3.47
C ASP A 205 19.90 21.85 -2.62
N PRO A 206 20.98 22.42 -3.18
CA PRO A 206 21.81 23.40 -2.50
C PRO A 206 21.04 24.59 -1.91
N ASP A 207 19.94 25.01 -2.54
CA ASP A 207 19.17 26.16 -2.09
C ASP A 207 18.38 25.88 -0.81
N LEU A 208 18.00 24.62 -0.56
CA LEU A 208 17.39 24.21 0.72
C LEU A 208 18.39 24.31 1.87
N VAL A 209 19.64 23.84 1.68
CA VAL A 209 20.69 23.99 2.70
C VAL A 209 21.01 25.47 2.94
N ARG A 210 21.10 26.28 1.87
CA ARG A 210 21.34 27.71 2.02
C ARG A 210 20.19 28.42 2.75
N ALA A 211 18.94 28.04 2.49
CA ALA A 211 17.79 28.57 3.22
C ALA A 211 17.89 28.22 4.72
N ALA A 212 18.16 26.96 5.06
CA ALA A 212 18.35 26.55 6.46
C ALA A 212 19.46 27.33 7.16
N VAL A 213 20.60 27.57 6.49
CA VAL A 213 21.70 28.39 7.02
C VAL A 213 21.26 29.84 7.25
N ARG A 214 20.60 30.48 6.27
CA ARG A 214 20.11 31.86 6.41
C ARG A 214 19.10 31.99 7.55
N LEU A 215 18.16 31.05 7.66
CA LEU A 215 17.17 31.00 8.74
C LEU A 215 17.85 30.82 10.10
N ALA A 216 18.82 29.91 10.22
CA ALA A 216 19.61 29.73 11.44
C ALA A 216 20.36 30.99 11.85
N ARG A 217 20.86 31.77 10.89
CA ARG A 217 21.53 33.06 11.11
C ARG A 217 20.56 34.25 11.29
N GLY A 218 19.26 33.99 11.32
CA GLY A 218 18.23 34.98 11.65
C GLY A 218 17.78 35.83 10.46
N SER A 219 17.82 35.28 9.25
CA SER A 219 17.12 35.86 8.09
C SER A 219 15.62 36.02 8.37
N ASP A 220 15.01 37.06 7.81
CA ASP A 220 13.57 37.32 7.84
C ASP A 220 12.83 36.59 6.68
N GLU A 221 13.47 35.60 6.06
CA GLU A 221 12.83 34.74 5.07
C GLU A 221 11.68 33.95 5.69
N PRO A 222 10.55 33.78 4.98
CA PRO A 222 9.49 32.90 5.42
C PRO A 222 10.00 31.48 5.65
N ASN A 223 9.74 30.95 6.82
CA ASN A 223 10.06 29.57 7.18
C ASN A 223 8.78 28.76 7.39
N HIS A 224 8.91 27.46 7.63
CA HIS A 224 7.76 26.58 7.81
C HIS A 224 6.91 26.97 9.02
N LEU A 225 7.49 27.49 10.11
CA LEU A 225 6.72 27.97 11.27
C LEU A 225 5.87 29.21 11.00
N ASP A 226 6.15 29.94 9.91
CA ASP A 226 5.31 31.05 9.50
C ASP A 226 4.02 30.58 8.81
N THR A 227 3.92 29.29 8.46
CA THR A 227 2.68 28.68 7.95
C THR A 227 1.81 28.20 9.11
N VAL A 228 0.48 28.14 8.90
CA VAL A 228 -0.47 27.67 9.92
C VAL A 228 -0.15 26.23 10.34
N VAL A 229 0.28 25.41 9.36
CA VAL A 229 0.67 24.02 9.56
C VAL A 229 1.94 23.93 10.38
N GLY A 230 3.01 24.63 10.01
CA GLY A 230 4.27 24.54 10.74
C GLY A 230 4.18 25.13 12.15
N ALA A 231 3.45 26.24 12.33
CA ALA A 231 3.18 26.79 13.65
C ALA A 231 2.46 25.76 14.56
N SER A 232 1.45 25.09 14.02
CA SER A 232 0.65 24.12 14.76
C SER A 232 1.40 22.79 14.96
N ALA A 233 2.17 22.33 13.96
CA ALA A 233 3.03 21.17 14.05
C ALA A 233 4.09 21.36 15.14
N SER A 234 4.73 22.54 15.21
CA SER A 234 5.74 22.81 16.24
C SER A 234 5.22 22.70 17.68
N ALA A 235 3.93 22.97 17.90
CA ALA A 235 3.29 22.76 19.20
C ALA A 235 3.05 21.29 19.53
N LEU A 236 3.05 20.42 18.51
CA LEU A 236 2.98 18.97 18.66
C LEU A 236 4.37 18.36 18.80
N MET A 237 5.40 18.81 18.06
CA MET A 237 6.66 18.07 17.88
C MET A 237 7.64 18.01 19.08
N ASP A 238 7.17 18.24 20.31
CA ASP A 238 7.91 17.92 21.54
C ASP A 238 7.91 16.38 21.78
N GLY A 239 8.61 15.63 20.93
CA GLY A 239 8.82 14.17 21.03
C GLY A 239 7.84 13.28 20.22
N GLY A 240 8.22 12.03 19.96
CA GLY A 240 7.43 11.06 19.20
C GLY A 240 7.63 11.11 17.68
N LEU A 241 6.80 10.39 16.93
CA LEU A 241 6.79 10.38 15.48
C LEU A 241 5.76 11.38 14.98
N GLY A 242 6.14 12.31 14.12
CA GLY A 242 5.26 13.35 13.59
C GLY A 242 5.27 13.42 12.08
N VAL A 243 4.17 13.90 11.51
CA VAL A 243 4.08 14.23 10.09
C VAL A 243 3.30 15.53 9.93
N SER A 244 3.70 16.38 9.01
CA SER A 244 2.92 17.53 8.56
C SER A 244 2.88 17.60 7.05
N VAL A 245 1.75 18.01 6.50
CA VAL A 245 1.54 18.25 5.07
C VAL A 245 0.91 19.64 4.87
N ASP A 246 1.53 20.47 4.06
CA ASP A 246 1.09 21.82 3.71
C ASP A 246 0.64 21.84 2.23
N PHE A 247 -0.68 21.74 2.03
CA PHE A 247 -1.28 21.73 0.70
C PHE A 247 -1.23 23.10 0.04
N GLY A 248 -1.18 24.19 0.83
CA GLY A 248 -0.94 25.54 0.32
C GLY A 248 0.44 25.68 -0.34
N ALA A 249 1.48 25.16 0.32
CA ALA A 249 2.83 25.12 -0.25
C ALA A 249 2.89 24.27 -1.53
N LEU A 250 2.20 23.12 -1.56
CA LEU A 250 2.11 22.26 -2.76
C LEU A 250 1.42 22.98 -3.91
N ALA A 251 0.27 23.61 -3.65
CA ALA A 251 -0.47 24.37 -4.64
C ALA A 251 0.38 25.51 -5.23
N ALA A 252 1.11 26.24 -4.38
CA ALA A 252 2.02 27.30 -4.82
C ALA A 252 3.18 26.75 -5.68
N GLY A 253 3.74 25.60 -5.31
CA GLY A 253 4.77 24.90 -6.08
C GLY A 253 4.28 24.48 -7.46
N LEU A 254 3.11 23.82 -7.52
CA LEU A 254 2.48 23.39 -8.77
C LEU A 254 2.04 24.56 -9.65
N GLN A 255 1.64 25.69 -9.06
CA GLN A 255 1.29 26.89 -9.81
C GLN A 255 2.44 27.40 -10.70
N SER A 256 3.70 27.13 -10.32
CA SER A 256 4.86 27.53 -11.12
C SER A 256 5.02 26.77 -12.44
N ILE A 257 4.44 25.56 -12.54
CA ILE A 257 4.55 24.70 -13.73
C ILE A 257 3.30 24.68 -14.60
N THR A 258 2.19 25.26 -14.14
CA THR A 258 0.91 25.24 -14.89
C THR A 258 1.06 25.80 -16.30
N GLY A 259 1.81 26.90 -16.46
CA GLY A 259 2.07 27.52 -17.76
C GLY A 259 2.89 26.67 -18.74
N MET A 260 3.51 25.58 -18.27
CA MET A 260 4.19 24.59 -19.12
C MET A 260 3.29 23.40 -19.46
N LEU A 261 2.34 23.07 -18.58
CA LEU A 261 1.49 21.88 -18.71
C LEU A 261 0.27 22.12 -19.59
N VAL A 262 -0.26 23.35 -19.61
CA VAL A 262 -1.58 23.61 -20.18
C VAL A 262 -1.53 24.69 -21.26
N GLY A 263 -2.09 24.37 -22.44
CA GLY A 263 -2.20 25.29 -23.57
C GLY A 263 -3.61 25.86 -23.78
N ASP A 264 -4.65 25.17 -23.30
CA ASP A 264 -6.05 25.57 -23.49
C ASP A 264 -6.58 26.41 -22.29
N PRO A 265 -7.29 27.54 -22.53
CA PRO A 265 -7.83 28.37 -21.45
C PRO A 265 -8.83 27.67 -20.52
N ALA A 266 -9.59 26.69 -21.01
CA ALA A 266 -10.53 25.93 -20.20
C ALA A 266 -9.80 24.91 -19.32
N GLU A 267 -8.77 24.25 -19.85
CA GLU A 267 -7.89 23.37 -19.05
C GLU A 267 -7.19 24.19 -17.95
N ALA A 268 -6.77 25.42 -18.27
CA ALA A 268 -6.10 26.30 -17.31
C ALA A 268 -7.05 26.70 -16.16
N ALA A 269 -8.31 27.01 -16.47
CA ALA A 269 -9.31 27.34 -15.46
C ALA A 269 -9.60 26.17 -14.49
N VAL A 270 -9.66 24.94 -15.01
CA VAL A 270 -9.85 23.73 -14.21
C VAL A 270 -8.63 23.46 -13.33
N LEU A 271 -7.42 23.63 -13.88
CA LEU A 271 -6.18 23.51 -13.10
C LEU A 271 -6.09 24.58 -12.02
N ASP A 272 -6.46 25.83 -12.30
CA ASP A 272 -6.52 26.90 -11.31
C ASP A 272 -7.51 26.55 -10.18
N ARG A 273 -8.70 26.04 -10.52
CA ARG A 273 -9.68 25.54 -9.54
C ARG A 273 -9.12 24.39 -8.67
N ALA A 274 -8.34 23.49 -9.27
CA ALA A 274 -7.67 22.40 -8.55
C ALA A 274 -6.66 22.92 -7.54
N LEU A 275 -5.86 23.91 -7.94
CA LEU A 275 -4.86 24.54 -7.08
C LEU A 275 -5.52 25.36 -5.96
N GLU A 276 -6.60 26.09 -6.25
CA GLU A 276 -7.41 26.79 -5.23
C GLU A 276 -8.02 25.81 -4.22
N SER A 277 -8.54 24.67 -4.69
CA SER A 277 -9.08 23.62 -3.82
C SER A 277 -7.98 23.04 -2.93
N LEU A 278 -6.84 22.68 -3.51
CA LEU A 278 -5.69 22.16 -2.78
C LEU A 278 -5.19 23.16 -1.74
N ALA A 279 -5.05 24.44 -2.10
CA ALA A 279 -4.66 25.48 -1.18
C ALA A 279 -5.69 25.72 -0.07
N SER A 280 -6.99 25.56 -0.36
CA SER A 280 -8.08 25.72 0.61
C SER A 280 -8.20 24.58 1.61
N LEU A 281 -7.62 23.40 1.31
CA LEU A 281 -7.38 22.37 2.33
C LEU A 281 -6.38 22.84 3.40
N GLY A 282 -5.59 23.88 3.11
CA GLY A 282 -4.59 24.47 3.99
C GLY A 282 -3.49 23.47 4.32
N GLY A 283 -3.58 22.83 5.48
CA GLY A 283 -2.78 21.63 5.72
C GLY A 283 -3.12 20.89 7.00
N MET A 284 -2.36 19.84 7.26
CA MET A 284 -2.60 18.89 8.33
C MET A 284 -1.29 18.51 9.01
N ALA A 285 -1.36 18.18 10.29
CA ALA A 285 -0.26 17.49 10.95
C ALA A 285 -0.79 16.46 11.93
N GLY A 286 0.02 15.46 12.22
CA GLY A 286 -0.26 14.39 13.16
C GLY A 286 1.00 14.04 13.93
N ARG A 287 0.83 13.57 15.16
CA ARG A 287 1.89 13.10 16.01
C ARG A 287 1.44 11.86 16.75
N LEU A 288 2.21 10.78 16.64
CA LEU A 288 2.11 9.60 17.46
C LEU A 288 3.15 9.67 18.59
N THR A 289 2.66 9.57 19.81
CA THR A 289 3.46 9.44 21.01
C THR A 289 3.15 8.11 21.67
N ILE A 290 4.19 7.47 22.19
CA ILE A 290 4.08 6.27 23.01
C ILE A 290 4.73 6.65 24.34
N ASP A 291 3.99 6.49 25.43
CA ASP A 291 4.47 6.73 26.79
C ASP A 291 3.89 5.72 27.80
N GLN A 292 4.19 5.91 29.08
CA GLN A 292 3.69 5.04 30.15
C GLN A 292 2.16 5.09 30.31
N ALA A 293 1.49 6.14 29.83
CA ALA A 293 0.04 6.20 29.81
C ALA A 293 -0.56 5.46 28.62
N GLY A 294 0.21 5.27 27.54
CA GLY A 294 -0.11 4.41 26.42
C GLY A 294 0.23 5.03 25.06
N LEU A 295 -0.52 4.66 24.04
CA LEU A 295 -0.38 5.26 22.70
C LEU A 295 -1.32 6.45 22.59
N ARG A 296 -0.81 7.55 22.05
CA ARG A 296 -1.59 8.76 21.80
C ARG A 296 -1.23 9.36 20.45
N PHE A 297 -2.25 9.57 19.64
CA PHE A 297 -2.17 10.32 18.40
C PHE A 297 -2.85 11.69 18.58
N ASP A 298 -2.13 12.77 18.33
CA ASP A 298 -2.66 14.12 18.26
C ASP A 298 -2.51 14.63 16.82
N GLY A 299 -3.59 15.06 16.19
CA GLY A 299 -3.56 15.63 14.86
C GLY A 299 -4.46 16.85 14.71
N PHE A 300 -4.21 17.62 13.67
CA PHE A 300 -5.09 18.69 13.26
C PHE A 300 -5.19 18.80 11.74
N ALA A 301 -6.27 19.42 11.27
CA ALA A 301 -6.44 19.90 9.92
C ALA A 301 -6.90 21.36 9.97
N ALA A 302 -6.19 22.24 9.28
CA ALA A 302 -6.40 23.68 9.29
C ALA A 302 -6.70 24.15 7.84
N PRO A 303 -7.96 24.06 7.39
CA PRO A 303 -8.37 24.58 6.08
C PRO A 303 -8.18 26.09 5.99
N ASP A 304 -7.83 26.58 4.80
CA ASP A 304 -7.64 28.01 4.52
C ASP A 304 -8.80 28.56 3.69
N ALA A 305 -9.77 29.18 4.37
CA ALA A 305 -10.92 29.81 3.71
C ALA A 305 -10.56 31.02 2.82
N THR A 306 -9.31 31.50 2.88
CA THR A 306 -8.83 32.64 2.07
C THR A 306 -8.11 32.22 0.79
N ALA A 307 -7.86 30.91 0.60
CA ALA A 307 -7.05 30.36 -0.48
C ALA A 307 -7.77 30.12 -1.82
N GLY A 308 -9.01 30.62 -1.98
CA GLY A 308 -9.74 30.65 -3.26
C GLY A 308 -11.00 29.79 -3.30
N ASP A 309 -11.03 28.69 -2.56
CA ASP A 309 -12.18 27.77 -2.51
C ASP A 309 -12.86 27.74 -1.12
N ALA A 310 -13.58 28.83 -0.83
CA ALA A 310 -14.30 28.98 0.42
C ALA A 310 -15.38 27.90 0.65
N ALA A 311 -15.89 27.28 -0.42
CA ALA A 311 -16.89 26.21 -0.31
C ALA A 311 -16.26 24.92 0.24
N LEU A 312 -15.10 24.52 -0.29
CA LEU A 312 -14.34 23.39 0.26
C LEU A 312 -13.88 23.67 1.68
N ALA A 313 -13.32 24.86 1.94
CA ALA A 313 -12.85 25.22 3.27
C ALA A 313 -14.00 25.18 4.29
N ALA A 314 -15.20 25.66 3.94
CA ALA A 314 -16.37 25.57 4.81
C ALA A 314 -16.83 24.12 5.06
N LEU A 315 -16.81 23.28 4.02
CA LEU A 315 -17.15 21.85 4.12
C LEU A 315 -16.18 21.10 5.04
N VAL A 316 -14.88 21.39 4.95
CA VAL A 316 -13.85 20.76 5.77
C VAL A 316 -13.84 21.33 7.19
N ALA A 317 -13.87 22.65 7.37
CA ALA A 317 -13.78 23.30 8.68
C ALA A 317 -14.98 22.97 9.56
N CYS A 318 -16.19 23.04 9.00
CA CYS A 318 -17.42 22.65 9.66
C CYS A 318 -17.62 23.35 11.04
N GLU A 319 -17.45 24.68 11.11
CA GLU A 319 -17.41 25.45 12.37
C GLU A 319 -18.65 25.29 13.27
N ASP A 320 -19.83 25.16 12.65
CA ASP A 320 -21.12 25.00 13.37
C ASP A 320 -21.52 23.53 13.55
N CYS A 321 -20.68 22.59 13.13
CA CYS A 321 -20.99 21.18 13.14
C CYS A 321 -20.81 20.59 14.54
N SER A 322 -21.72 19.69 14.91
CA SER A 322 -21.61 18.95 16.16
C SER A 322 -22.30 17.60 16.05
N VAL A 323 -21.70 16.59 16.67
CA VAL A 323 -22.26 15.26 16.84
C VAL A 323 -22.40 14.99 18.34
N GLY A 324 -23.64 14.82 18.78
CA GLY A 324 -23.94 14.35 20.14
C GLY A 324 -23.92 12.83 20.21
N VAL A 325 -24.16 12.27 21.39
CA VAL A 325 -24.32 10.82 21.56
C VAL A 325 -25.66 10.37 20.96
N GLY A 326 -25.65 9.32 20.15
CA GLY A 326 -26.86 8.74 19.56
C GLY A 326 -27.78 8.12 20.62
N ALA A 327 -29.03 8.56 20.68
CA ALA A 327 -29.99 8.15 21.72
C ALA A 327 -30.44 6.68 21.61
N LEU A 328 -30.28 6.08 20.43
CA LEU A 328 -30.75 4.73 20.09
C LEU A 328 -29.64 3.66 20.17
N LEU A 329 -28.41 4.05 20.51
CA LEU A 329 -27.29 3.12 20.59
C LEU A 329 -27.42 2.26 21.86
N PRO A 330 -27.35 0.93 21.76
CA PRO A 330 -27.53 0.03 22.90
C PRO A 330 -26.31 -0.02 23.83
N ALA A 331 -26.55 -0.30 25.11
CA ALA A 331 -25.49 -0.67 26.06
C ALA A 331 -24.83 -2.02 25.68
N GLY A 332 -23.61 -2.26 26.14
CA GLY A 332 -22.85 -3.48 25.88
C GLY A 332 -22.19 -3.55 24.49
N ALA A 333 -22.25 -2.45 23.71
CA ALA A 333 -21.49 -2.30 22.49
C ALA A 333 -19.99 -2.46 22.75
N VAL A 334 -19.27 -3.06 21.80
CA VAL A 334 -17.81 -3.18 21.77
C VAL A 334 -17.18 -1.84 21.38
N SER A 335 -17.77 -1.17 20.40
CA SER A 335 -17.38 0.18 20.01
C SER A 335 -18.59 1.00 19.63
N THR A 336 -18.46 2.31 19.73
CA THR A 336 -19.44 3.26 19.25
C THR A 336 -18.76 4.50 18.72
N GLY A 337 -19.28 5.03 17.62
CA GLY A 337 -18.79 6.25 17.02
C GLY A 337 -19.92 7.18 16.61
N GLY A 338 -19.56 8.43 16.40
CA GLY A 338 -20.42 9.42 15.77
C GLY A 338 -19.60 10.32 14.87
N TRP A 339 -20.15 10.73 13.75
CA TRP A 339 -19.53 11.70 12.85
C TRP A 339 -20.57 12.60 12.20
N TYR A 340 -20.12 13.79 11.82
CA TYR A 340 -20.89 14.75 11.04
C TYR A 340 -20.48 14.69 9.57
N VAL A 341 -21.45 14.46 8.67
CA VAL A 341 -21.27 14.49 7.21
C VAL A 341 -22.47 15.21 6.58
N ASP A 342 -22.22 16.35 5.96
CA ASP A 342 -23.22 17.07 5.16
C ASP A 342 -23.15 16.64 3.70
N LEU A 343 -23.87 15.55 3.38
CA LEU A 343 -23.95 15.03 2.01
C LEU A 343 -24.50 16.06 1.01
N ARG A 344 -25.37 16.98 1.45
CA ARG A 344 -25.94 18.01 0.58
C ARG A 344 -24.91 19.05 0.20
N ALA A 345 -24.14 19.52 1.17
CA ALA A 345 -23.02 20.43 0.92
C ALA A 345 -21.95 19.76 0.05
N GLY A 346 -21.64 18.48 0.31
CA GLY A 346 -20.71 17.70 -0.50
C GLY A 346 -21.13 17.59 -1.97
N VAL A 347 -22.39 17.21 -2.23
CA VAL A 347 -22.91 17.14 -3.61
C VAL A 347 -22.96 18.52 -4.26
N ALA A 348 -23.36 19.56 -3.55
CA ALA A 348 -23.36 20.92 -4.08
C ALA A 348 -21.95 21.43 -4.45
N TYR A 349 -20.94 21.03 -3.67
CA TYR A 349 -19.54 21.32 -3.98
C TYR A 349 -19.07 20.59 -5.24
N LEU A 350 -19.39 19.30 -5.37
CA LEU A 350 -19.08 18.51 -6.56
C LEU A 350 -19.79 19.03 -7.82
N ASP A 351 -21.05 19.47 -7.70
CA ASP A 351 -21.79 20.11 -8.79
C ASP A 351 -21.06 21.37 -9.29
N GLY A 352 -20.45 22.15 -8.39
CA GLY A 352 -19.61 23.30 -8.77
C GLY A 352 -18.38 22.88 -9.60
N TRP A 353 -17.71 21.82 -9.17
CA TRP A 353 -16.57 21.24 -9.90
C TRP A 353 -16.94 20.70 -11.29
N LEU A 354 -18.06 20.00 -11.39
CA LEU A 354 -18.56 19.48 -12.67
C LEU A 354 -18.98 20.62 -13.61
N ALA A 355 -19.55 21.70 -13.07
CA ALA A 355 -19.86 22.89 -13.84
C ALA A 355 -18.60 23.56 -14.42
N ASP A 356 -17.47 23.54 -13.69
CA ASP A 356 -16.19 24.04 -14.18
C ASP A 356 -15.58 23.14 -15.28
N LEU A 357 -15.87 21.84 -15.26
CA LEU A 357 -15.45 20.86 -16.29
C LEU A 357 -16.33 20.87 -17.55
N ALA A 358 -17.58 21.32 -17.44
CA ALA A 358 -18.54 21.35 -18.54
C ALA A 358 -18.01 21.97 -19.86
N PRO A 359 -17.22 23.07 -19.86
CA PRO A 359 -16.66 23.65 -21.08
C PRO A 359 -15.67 22.73 -21.81
N LEU A 360 -14.94 21.86 -21.09
CA LEU A 360 -13.99 20.91 -21.68
C LEU A 360 -14.71 19.75 -22.36
N ILE A 361 -15.79 19.29 -21.74
CA ILE A 361 -16.56 18.13 -22.22
C ILE A 361 -17.60 18.54 -23.27
N GLY A 362 -18.05 19.80 -23.24
CA GLY A 362 -19.02 20.36 -24.17
C GLY A 362 -20.48 20.10 -23.77
N GLU A 363 -20.72 19.64 -22.54
CA GLU A 363 -22.04 19.29 -22.00
C GLU A 363 -22.19 19.83 -20.56
N GLU A 364 -23.41 20.19 -20.15
CA GLU A 364 -23.68 20.58 -18.76
C GLU A 364 -23.57 19.35 -17.85
N LEU A 365 -22.67 19.40 -16.87
CA LEU A 365 -22.43 18.31 -15.93
C LEU A 365 -22.78 18.75 -14.51
N ASP A 366 -23.60 17.95 -13.86
CA ASP A 366 -23.84 18.01 -12.42
C ASP A 366 -24.16 16.59 -11.93
N VAL A 367 -23.88 16.31 -10.66
CA VAL A 367 -24.02 14.98 -10.05
C VAL A 367 -25.48 14.51 -10.15
N ARG A 368 -26.45 15.42 -10.02
CA ARG A 368 -27.88 15.08 -10.12
C ARG A 368 -28.29 14.73 -11.54
N SER A 369 -27.74 15.37 -12.54
CA SER A 369 -28.00 15.10 -13.96
C SER A 369 -27.39 13.77 -14.35
N LEU A 370 -26.13 13.52 -13.97
CA LEU A 370 -25.46 12.22 -14.18
C LEU A 370 -26.23 11.08 -13.50
N ALA A 371 -26.67 11.29 -12.26
CA ALA A 371 -27.51 10.31 -11.57
C ALA A 371 -28.86 10.10 -12.27
N ARG A 372 -29.53 11.17 -12.72
CA ARG A 372 -30.81 11.09 -13.45
C ARG A 372 -30.69 10.36 -14.78
N GLU A 373 -29.57 10.49 -15.48
CA GLU A 373 -29.28 9.69 -16.69
C GLU A 373 -29.21 8.19 -16.37
N GLY A 374 -28.67 7.86 -15.19
CA GLY A 374 -28.73 6.52 -14.61
C GLY A 374 -30.11 6.09 -14.06
N GLY A 375 -31.13 6.94 -14.17
CA GLY A 375 -32.46 6.70 -13.60
C GLY A 375 -32.54 6.93 -12.07
N LEU A 376 -31.55 7.58 -11.47
CA LEU A 376 -31.45 7.86 -10.05
C LEU A 376 -31.87 9.30 -9.73
N ASP A 377 -32.79 9.46 -8.80
CA ASP A 377 -33.13 10.75 -8.20
C ASP A 377 -32.44 10.87 -6.84
N LEU A 378 -31.22 11.44 -6.80
CA LEU A 378 -30.41 11.52 -5.58
C LEU A 378 -31.11 12.31 -4.46
N ASP A 379 -31.89 13.33 -4.80
CA ASP A 379 -32.59 14.13 -3.82
C ASP A 379 -33.66 13.27 -3.13
N ALA A 380 -34.48 12.55 -3.92
CA ALA A 380 -35.48 11.63 -3.39
C ALA A 380 -34.88 10.40 -2.69
N LEU A 381 -33.76 9.87 -3.20
CA LEU A 381 -33.14 8.66 -2.67
C LEU A 381 -32.30 8.93 -1.43
N LEU A 382 -31.67 10.09 -1.28
CA LEU A 382 -30.66 10.30 -0.23
C LEU A 382 -30.75 11.71 0.38
N LEU A 383 -30.62 12.75 -0.45
CA LEU A 383 -30.22 14.08 0.03
C LEU A 383 -31.33 14.84 0.76
N ASP A 384 -32.60 14.64 0.40
CA ASP A 384 -33.71 15.42 0.98
C ASP A 384 -34.12 14.95 2.39
N TRP A 385 -33.83 13.70 2.72
CA TRP A 385 -34.40 13.06 3.91
C TRP A 385 -33.36 12.52 4.89
N ILE A 386 -32.12 12.27 4.48
CA ILE A 386 -31.04 11.86 5.38
C ILE A 386 -30.40 13.09 6.05
N GLY A 387 -30.19 12.97 7.35
CA GLY A 387 -29.54 13.99 8.16
C GLY A 387 -28.01 13.96 8.11
N ASP A 388 -27.41 14.86 8.88
CA ASP A 388 -25.97 15.14 8.87
C ASP A 388 -25.18 14.39 9.96
N ARG A 389 -25.87 13.79 10.94
CA ARG A 389 -25.28 13.15 12.11
C ARG A 389 -25.41 11.65 12.03
N TRP A 390 -24.30 10.96 11.94
CA TRP A 390 -24.28 9.52 11.78
C TRP A 390 -23.71 8.93 13.05
N HIS A 391 -24.33 7.87 13.54
CA HIS A 391 -23.82 7.12 14.68
C HIS A 391 -23.71 5.67 14.32
N THR A 392 -22.65 5.03 14.82
CA THR A 392 -22.50 3.59 14.75
C THR A 392 -22.27 2.97 16.12
N ALA A 393 -22.66 1.72 16.23
CA ALA A 393 -22.29 0.85 17.33
C ALA A 393 -21.99 -0.55 16.79
N GLN A 394 -20.81 -1.06 17.13
CA GLN A 394 -20.48 -2.47 16.96
C GLN A 394 -20.91 -3.19 18.23
N LEU A 395 -21.86 -4.10 18.11
CA LEU A 395 -22.46 -4.84 19.22
C LEU A 395 -21.64 -6.09 19.60
N ASP A 396 -20.98 -6.68 18.61
CA ASP A 396 -20.25 -7.94 18.74
C ASP A 396 -18.86 -7.83 18.13
N VAL A 397 -17.97 -8.74 18.53
CA VAL A 397 -16.63 -8.90 17.95
C VAL A 397 -16.65 -9.93 16.83
N LEU A 398 -15.61 -9.96 15.99
CA LEU A 398 -15.37 -11.09 15.09
C LEU A 398 -15.02 -12.32 15.93
N GLY A 399 -16.01 -13.15 16.23
CA GLY A 399 -15.85 -14.34 17.05
C GLY A 399 -15.63 -15.62 16.23
N THR A 400 -15.58 -16.75 16.93
CA THR A 400 -15.47 -18.10 16.34
C THR A 400 -16.80 -18.64 15.79
N ASP A 401 -17.85 -17.82 15.73
CA ASP A 401 -19.14 -18.22 15.13
C ASP A 401 -19.03 -18.10 13.60
N LEU A 402 -19.30 -19.19 12.89
CA LEU A 402 -19.36 -19.19 11.42
C LEU A 402 -20.26 -18.06 10.88
N ARG A 403 -21.30 -17.67 11.62
CA ARG A 403 -22.16 -16.55 11.24
C ARG A 403 -21.41 -15.23 11.22
N SER A 404 -20.55 -14.93 12.20
CA SER A 404 -19.78 -13.68 12.19
C SER A 404 -18.73 -13.67 11.08
N TRP A 405 -18.35 -14.83 10.55
CA TRP A 405 -17.43 -14.94 9.42
C TRP A 405 -18.14 -14.68 8.09
N ILE A 406 -19.37 -15.18 7.95
CA ILE A 406 -20.14 -15.03 6.71
C ILE A 406 -20.79 -13.65 6.61
N VAL A 407 -21.29 -13.10 7.72
CA VAL A 407 -22.13 -11.89 7.72
C VAL A 407 -21.46 -10.72 8.47
N GLY A 408 -20.32 -10.94 9.10
CA GLY A 408 -19.66 -9.95 9.94
C GLY A 408 -20.24 -9.85 11.36
N PRO A 409 -19.58 -9.08 12.24
CA PRO A 409 -20.07 -8.78 13.57
C PRO A 409 -21.36 -7.95 13.55
N GLY A 410 -22.14 -8.03 14.62
CA GLY A 410 -23.29 -7.16 14.84
C GLY A 410 -22.91 -5.69 14.81
N THR A 411 -23.42 -4.93 13.85
CA THR A 411 -23.24 -3.50 13.68
C THR A 411 -24.58 -2.81 13.49
N VAL A 412 -24.68 -1.60 14.00
CA VAL A 412 -25.84 -0.72 13.90
C VAL A 412 -25.36 0.64 13.45
N MET A 413 -26.10 1.24 12.52
CA MET A 413 -25.98 2.64 12.13
C MET A 413 -27.31 3.35 12.36
N THR A 414 -27.26 4.53 12.97
CA THR A 414 -28.43 5.40 13.15
C THR A 414 -28.17 6.77 12.55
N VAL A 415 -29.12 7.27 11.75
CA VAL A 415 -29.02 8.58 11.09
C VAL A 415 -30.36 9.30 11.27
N PRO A 416 -30.41 10.55 11.76
CA PRO A 416 -31.64 11.30 11.85
C PRO A 416 -32.19 11.53 10.46
N VAL A 417 -33.51 11.59 10.35
CA VAL A 417 -34.20 11.82 9.08
C VAL A 417 -35.11 13.03 9.15
N ALA A 418 -35.34 13.67 8.02
CA ALA A 418 -36.19 14.87 7.93
C ALA A 418 -37.62 14.60 8.44
N SER A 419 -38.15 13.41 8.16
CA SER A 419 -39.38 12.88 8.76
C SER A 419 -39.48 11.37 8.53
N GLU A 420 -40.30 10.68 9.33
CA GLU A 420 -40.54 9.25 9.14
C GLU A 420 -41.13 8.94 7.76
N ALA A 421 -42.06 9.78 7.29
CA ALA A 421 -42.69 9.62 5.99
C ALA A 421 -41.68 9.77 4.83
N ALA A 422 -40.75 10.71 4.95
CA ALA A 422 -39.69 10.91 3.95
C ALA A 422 -38.70 9.73 3.94
N ALA A 423 -38.32 9.23 5.12
CA ALA A 423 -37.44 8.06 5.21
C ALA A 423 -38.08 6.79 4.64
N LEU A 424 -39.37 6.55 4.92
CA LEU A 424 -40.11 5.42 4.33
C LEU A 424 -40.24 5.56 2.80
N ALA A 425 -40.44 6.78 2.30
CA ALA A 425 -40.44 7.04 0.86
C ALA A 425 -39.05 6.81 0.22
N GLY A 426 -37.98 7.23 0.90
CA GLY A 426 -36.59 6.99 0.50
C GLY A 426 -36.26 5.50 0.44
N LEU A 427 -36.60 4.73 1.49
CA LEU A 427 -36.44 3.27 1.53
C LEU A 427 -37.24 2.56 0.42
N ALA A 428 -38.46 3.02 0.15
CA ALA A 428 -39.24 2.53 -0.98
C ALA A 428 -38.56 2.83 -2.32
N GLY A 429 -37.92 4.00 -2.45
CA GLY A 429 -37.09 4.37 -3.60
C GLY A 429 -35.88 3.46 -3.76
N TRP A 430 -35.13 3.19 -2.69
CA TRP A 430 -34.01 2.25 -2.68
C TRP A 430 -34.46 0.85 -3.10
N ARG A 431 -35.60 0.38 -2.59
CA ARG A 431 -36.16 -0.92 -3.01
C ARG A 431 -36.52 -0.93 -4.49
N ALA A 432 -37.23 0.09 -4.96
CA ALA A 432 -37.64 0.18 -6.37
C ALA A 432 -36.43 0.22 -7.31
N LEU A 433 -35.34 0.87 -6.89
CA LEU A 433 -34.08 0.88 -7.61
C LEU A 433 -33.49 -0.54 -7.73
N LEU A 434 -33.49 -1.30 -6.64
CA LEU A 434 -32.92 -2.65 -6.62
C LEU A 434 -33.80 -3.72 -7.27
N GLU A 435 -35.12 -3.53 -7.26
CA GLU A 435 -36.08 -4.45 -7.88
C GLU A 435 -36.32 -4.13 -9.37
N GLY A 436 -35.95 -2.94 -9.85
CA GLY A 436 -36.27 -2.44 -11.20
C GLY A 436 -35.18 -2.66 -12.25
N ASP A 437 -35.41 -2.13 -13.46
CA ASP A 437 -34.47 -2.18 -14.60
C ASP A 437 -33.17 -1.38 -14.35
N GLY A 438 -33.11 -0.57 -13.28
CA GLY A 438 -31.89 0.08 -12.78
C GLY A 438 -30.96 -0.84 -11.98
N ALA A 439 -31.37 -2.09 -11.74
CA ALA A 439 -30.60 -3.08 -11.00
C ALA A 439 -29.17 -3.30 -11.51
N PRO A 440 -28.82 -3.23 -12.81
CA PRO A 440 -27.42 -3.44 -13.24
C PRO A 440 -26.48 -2.33 -12.75
N MET A 441 -26.88 -1.07 -12.82
CA MET A 441 -26.07 0.06 -12.31
C MET A 441 -26.08 0.10 -10.78
N ALA A 442 -27.23 -0.16 -10.16
CA ALA A 442 -27.32 -0.24 -8.71
C ALA A 442 -26.54 -1.44 -8.15
N ALA A 443 -26.51 -2.57 -8.87
CA ALA A 443 -25.70 -3.72 -8.52
C ALA A 443 -24.22 -3.39 -8.66
N GLY A 444 -23.78 -2.70 -9.71
CA GLY A 444 -22.39 -2.25 -9.83
C GLY A 444 -21.99 -1.28 -8.72
N ALA A 445 -22.85 -0.30 -8.40
CA ALA A 445 -22.60 0.63 -7.30
C ALA A 445 -22.65 -0.04 -5.91
N ILE A 446 -23.50 -1.06 -5.74
CA ILE A 446 -23.54 -1.87 -4.52
C ILE A 446 -22.35 -2.81 -4.46
N ASP A 447 -21.90 -3.38 -5.57
CA ASP A 447 -20.70 -4.21 -5.62
C ASP A 447 -19.49 -3.38 -5.19
N GLU A 448 -19.35 -2.16 -5.69
CA GLU A 448 -18.36 -1.16 -5.25
C GLU A 448 -18.54 -0.73 -3.78
N LEU A 449 -19.76 -0.39 -3.37
CA LEU A 449 -20.02 0.02 -1.98
C LEU A 449 -19.77 -1.14 -1.02
N MET A 450 -20.11 -2.37 -1.41
CA MET A 450 -19.86 -3.58 -0.65
C MET A 450 -18.39 -3.96 -0.71
N PHE A 451 -17.67 -3.65 -1.79
CA PHE A 451 -16.21 -3.81 -1.87
C PHE A 451 -15.50 -2.98 -0.80
N MET A 452 -16.04 -1.80 -0.43
CA MET A 452 -15.52 -1.03 0.71
C MET A 452 -15.78 -1.69 2.08
N VAL A 453 -16.66 -2.70 2.17
CA VAL A 453 -17.03 -3.39 3.41
C VAL A 453 -16.69 -4.89 3.38
N ASP A 454 -16.23 -5.42 2.25
CA ASP A 454 -16.00 -6.86 2.04
C ASP A 454 -14.51 -7.19 2.28
N PRO A 455 -14.18 -7.93 3.35
CA PRO A 455 -12.81 -8.36 3.61
C PRO A 455 -12.31 -9.47 2.67
N PHE A 456 -13.13 -9.99 1.74
CA PHE A 456 -12.82 -11.19 0.94
C PHE A 456 -12.29 -10.93 -0.49
N GLY A 457 -12.03 -9.68 -0.87
CA GLY A 457 -11.23 -9.34 -2.06
C GLY A 457 -11.92 -9.50 -3.43
N PRO A 458 -11.25 -9.07 -4.52
CA PRO A 458 -11.85 -8.81 -5.85
C PRO A 458 -12.28 -10.04 -6.68
N GLY A 459 -12.33 -11.25 -6.10
CA GLY A 459 -12.60 -12.49 -6.84
C GLY A 459 -14.04 -13.00 -6.84
N ALA A 460 -14.96 -12.38 -6.09
CA ALA A 460 -16.31 -12.94 -5.88
C ALA A 460 -17.34 -12.62 -6.98
N SER A 461 -17.01 -11.73 -7.93
CA SER A 461 -17.92 -11.21 -8.95
C SER A 461 -18.50 -12.29 -9.89
N GLY A 462 -17.81 -13.43 -10.04
CA GLY A 462 -18.27 -14.57 -10.86
C GLY A 462 -19.35 -15.47 -10.22
N LEU A 463 -19.69 -15.29 -8.94
CA LEU A 463 -20.64 -16.16 -8.22
C LEU A 463 -22.10 -15.70 -8.28
N PHE A 464 -22.39 -14.59 -8.95
CA PHE A 464 -23.71 -13.96 -8.94
C PHE A 464 -24.48 -14.20 -10.25
N PRO A 465 -25.42 -15.17 -10.30
CA PRO A 465 -26.24 -15.39 -11.48
C PRO A 465 -27.16 -14.18 -11.76
N GLU A 466 -27.47 -13.94 -13.04
CA GLU A 466 -28.30 -12.84 -13.59
C GLU A 466 -29.79 -12.84 -13.15
N GLY A 467 -30.12 -13.25 -11.92
CA GLY A 467 -31.48 -13.30 -11.40
C GLY A 467 -31.59 -12.92 -9.94
N GLY A 468 -32.09 -11.70 -9.69
CA GLY A 468 -32.67 -11.21 -8.43
C GLY A 468 -32.12 -11.81 -7.13
N LEU A 469 -30.94 -11.36 -6.70
CA LEU A 469 -30.32 -11.75 -5.43
C LEU A 469 -30.90 -11.01 -4.21
N LEU A 470 -31.78 -10.03 -4.43
CA LEU A 470 -32.44 -9.29 -3.37
C LEU A 470 -33.71 -10.00 -2.88
N SER A 471 -33.75 -10.31 -1.59
CA SER A 471 -34.98 -10.66 -0.88
C SER A 471 -35.28 -9.62 0.19
N VAL A 472 -36.34 -8.84 -0.01
CA VAL A 472 -36.89 -7.94 1.01
C VAL A 472 -38.06 -8.62 1.72
N ARG A 473 -38.04 -8.61 3.05
CA ARG A 473 -39.11 -9.16 3.90
C ARG A 473 -39.47 -8.19 5.00
N GLU A 474 -40.75 -7.90 5.14
CA GLU A 474 -41.25 -7.22 6.34
C GLU A 474 -41.19 -8.18 7.53
N MET A 475 -40.61 -7.70 8.62
CA MET A 475 -40.42 -8.40 9.87
C MET A 475 -41.02 -7.58 11.01
N THR A 476 -41.22 -8.21 12.16
CA THR A 476 -41.66 -7.51 13.37
C THR A 476 -40.93 -8.08 14.56
N TYR A 477 -40.37 -7.21 15.40
CA TYR A 477 -39.77 -7.58 16.68
C TYR A 477 -40.40 -6.73 17.77
N ARG A 478 -41.03 -7.39 18.76
CA ARG A 478 -41.74 -6.75 19.89
C ARG A 478 -42.76 -5.65 19.49
N GLY A 479 -43.36 -5.79 18.30
CA GLY A 479 -44.37 -4.86 17.78
C GLY A 479 -43.82 -3.70 16.95
N VAL A 480 -42.49 -3.58 16.82
CA VAL A 480 -41.85 -2.65 15.90
C VAL A 480 -41.60 -3.35 14.57
N ALA A 481 -42.12 -2.76 13.49
CA ALA A 481 -41.93 -3.27 12.14
C ALA A 481 -40.56 -2.82 11.60
N PHE A 482 -39.93 -3.70 10.83
CA PHE A 482 -38.69 -3.40 10.12
C PHE A 482 -38.60 -4.23 8.84
N GLU A 483 -37.74 -3.83 7.92
CA GLU A 483 -37.49 -4.53 6.68
C GLU A 483 -36.18 -5.29 6.76
N ARG A 484 -36.18 -6.55 6.35
CA ARG A 484 -34.98 -7.37 6.24
C ARG A 484 -34.63 -7.54 4.77
N TRP A 485 -33.47 -7.04 4.38
CA TRP A 485 -32.93 -7.05 3.04
C TRP A 485 -31.79 -8.06 3.01
N ARG A 486 -31.88 -9.07 2.14
CA ARG A 486 -30.81 -10.04 1.91
C ARG A 486 -30.33 -9.95 0.49
N VAL A 487 -29.02 -9.81 0.31
CA VAL A 487 -28.37 -9.74 -1.00
C VAL A 487 -27.28 -10.81 -1.04
N GLY A 488 -27.46 -11.83 -1.88
CA GLY A 488 -26.50 -12.93 -1.96
C GLY A 488 -26.36 -13.73 -0.64
N PRO A 489 -25.22 -14.42 -0.44
CA PRO A 489 -25.01 -15.29 0.71
C PRO A 489 -24.55 -14.58 1.99
N THR A 490 -23.89 -13.41 1.87
CA THR A 490 -23.19 -12.73 2.95
C THR A 490 -23.94 -11.51 3.49
N THR A 491 -24.76 -10.85 2.68
CA THR A 491 -25.40 -9.58 3.08
C THR A 491 -26.79 -9.80 3.69
N ASP A 492 -26.97 -9.39 4.94
CA ASP A 492 -28.24 -9.47 5.68
C ASP A 492 -28.48 -8.19 6.48
N VAL A 493 -29.16 -7.21 5.90
CA VAL A 493 -29.36 -5.88 6.51
C VAL A 493 -30.80 -5.70 7.00
N GLY A 494 -30.97 -5.10 8.18
CA GLY A 494 -32.26 -4.70 8.73
C GLY A 494 -32.42 -3.19 8.70
N PHE A 495 -33.53 -2.69 8.14
CA PHE A 495 -33.87 -1.27 8.12
C PHE A 495 -35.15 -1.00 8.93
N ALA A 496 -35.10 -0.02 9.84
CA ALA A 496 -36.27 0.51 10.52
C ALA A 496 -36.22 2.04 10.57
N VAL A 497 -37.39 2.66 10.73
CA VAL A 497 -37.50 4.08 11.04
C VAL A 497 -38.08 4.19 12.45
N ILE A 498 -37.28 4.71 13.39
CA ILE A 498 -37.58 4.75 14.82
C ILE A 498 -37.27 6.15 15.35
N ASP A 499 -38.24 6.81 15.99
CA ASP A 499 -38.07 8.13 16.62
C ASP A 499 -37.40 9.16 15.69
N SER A 500 -37.85 9.26 14.43
CA SER A 500 -37.24 10.12 13.39
C SER A 500 -35.77 9.82 13.07
N HIS A 501 -35.34 8.56 13.24
CA HIS A 501 -34.05 8.07 12.78
C HIS A 501 -34.26 6.90 11.82
N LEU A 502 -33.48 6.86 10.74
CA LEU A 502 -33.21 5.64 10.01
C LEU A 502 -32.23 4.80 10.85
N VAL A 503 -32.57 3.54 11.07
CA VAL A 503 -31.71 2.56 11.71
C VAL A 503 -31.43 1.46 10.70
N ALA A 504 -30.15 1.27 10.37
CA ALA A 504 -29.66 0.15 9.58
C ALA A 504 -28.83 -0.77 10.49
N ALA A 505 -28.92 -2.09 10.33
CA ALA A 505 -28.15 -3.03 11.14
C ALA A 505 -27.74 -4.27 10.36
N MET A 506 -26.52 -4.76 10.58
CA MET A 506 -25.96 -5.95 9.95
C MET A 506 -25.34 -6.88 11.02
N PRO A 507 -25.70 -8.17 11.09
CA PRO A 507 -26.86 -8.76 10.45
C PRO A 507 -28.16 -8.07 10.89
N ALA A 508 -29.25 -8.27 10.14
CA ALA A 508 -30.57 -7.70 10.45
C ALA A 508 -31.07 -7.97 11.89
N SER A 509 -30.57 -9.03 12.54
CA SER A 509 -30.89 -9.31 13.95
C SER A 509 -30.26 -8.34 14.95
N ALA A 510 -29.18 -7.63 14.61
CA ALA A 510 -28.57 -6.61 15.46
C ALA A 510 -29.54 -5.43 15.70
N LEU A 511 -30.49 -5.21 14.78
CA LEU A 511 -31.56 -4.23 14.93
C LEU A 511 -32.43 -4.45 16.19
N HIS A 512 -32.51 -5.70 16.68
CA HIS A 512 -33.28 -6.02 17.88
C HIS A 512 -32.75 -5.27 19.12
N ALA A 513 -31.43 -5.04 19.22
CA ALA A 513 -30.86 -4.30 20.33
C ALA A 513 -31.32 -2.83 20.35
N VAL A 514 -31.38 -2.20 19.18
CA VAL A 514 -31.88 -0.82 19.02
C VAL A 514 -33.37 -0.73 19.33
N ILE A 515 -34.16 -1.69 18.83
CA ILE A 515 -35.59 -1.76 19.15
C ILE A 515 -35.80 -1.94 20.66
N ASP A 516 -34.96 -2.74 21.34
CA ASP A 516 -35.05 -2.90 22.78
C ASP A 516 -34.73 -1.59 23.52
N VAL A 517 -33.75 -0.79 23.07
CA VAL A 517 -33.49 0.57 23.61
C VAL A 517 -34.69 1.49 23.43
N HIS A 518 -35.28 1.51 22.23
CA HIS A 518 -36.51 2.28 21.95
C HIS A 518 -37.67 1.87 22.88
N LEU A 519 -37.74 0.59 23.25
CA LEU A 519 -38.73 0.05 24.18
C LEU A 519 -38.34 0.20 25.68
N GLY A 520 -37.24 0.90 25.98
CA GLY A 520 -36.83 1.25 27.34
C GLY A 520 -35.74 0.37 27.95
N ALA A 521 -35.00 -0.41 27.16
CA ALA A 521 -33.75 -1.02 27.59
C ALA A 521 -32.63 0.02 27.77
N ASP A 522 -31.54 -0.37 28.41
CA ASP A 522 -30.40 0.51 28.68
C ASP A 522 -29.69 0.92 27.37
N ALA A 523 -29.57 2.23 27.16
CA ALA A 523 -28.79 2.82 26.07
C ALA A 523 -27.30 2.87 26.42
N VAL A 524 -26.43 3.14 25.44
CA VAL A 524 -24.97 3.19 25.59
C VAL A 524 -24.49 4.17 26.67
N LEU A 525 -25.26 5.22 26.95
CA LEU A 525 -24.95 6.13 28.05
C LEU A 525 -25.04 5.46 29.42
N ALA A 526 -25.85 4.41 29.59
CA ALA A 526 -25.91 3.64 30.83
C ALA A 526 -24.80 2.59 30.93
N ASP A 527 -24.02 2.38 29.88
CA ASP A 527 -22.88 1.45 29.87
C ASP A 527 -21.82 1.84 30.92
N ALA A 528 -21.26 0.84 31.59
CA ALA A 528 -20.29 1.05 32.66
C ALA A 528 -18.91 1.45 32.15
N VAL A 529 -18.53 1.01 30.95
CA VAL A 529 -17.21 1.22 30.32
C VAL A 529 -17.29 2.41 29.37
N LEU A 530 -18.20 2.38 28.39
CA LEU A 530 -18.29 3.41 27.35
C LEU A 530 -19.04 4.67 27.82
N GLY A 531 -20.05 4.50 28.67
CA GLY A 531 -20.94 5.59 29.11
C GLY A 531 -20.22 6.78 29.77
N PRO A 532 -19.22 6.58 30.65
CA PRO A 532 -18.42 7.67 31.21
C PRO A 532 -17.70 8.52 30.15
N GLN A 533 -17.08 7.89 29.13
CA GLN A 533 -16.36 8.58 28.07
C GLN A 533 -17.32 9.39 27.19
N LEU A 534 -18.46 8.80 26.82
CA LEU A 534 -19.49 9.45 26.01
C LEU A 534 -20.13 10.67 26.69
N ARG A 535 -20.30 10.62 28.03
CA ARG A 535 -20.77 11.78 28.80
C ARG A 535 -19.75 12.91 28.89
N ALA A 536 -18.47 12.61 28.70
CA ALA A 536 -17.38 13.58 28.73
C ALA A 536 -17.15 14.28 27.38
N LEU A 537 -17.85 13.86 26.31
CA LEU A 537 -17.72 14.47 24.99
C LEU A 537 -18.04 15.98 25.03
N PRO A 538 -17.20 16.81 24.43
CA PRO A 538 -17.44 18.25 24.35
C PRO A 538 -18.55 18.56 23.35
N GLY A 539 -19.26 19.68 23.55
CA GLY A 539 -20.39 20.07 22.70
C GLY A 539 -20.04 20.42 21.25
N ASN A 540 -18.76 20.66 20.96
CA ASN A 540 -18.20 20.94 19.63
C ASN A 540 -17.45 19.72 19.03
N ALA A 541 -17.72 18.51 19.52
CA ALA A 541 -17.24 17.29 18.86
C ALA A 541 -17.91 17.16 17.48
N VAL A 542 -17.12 16.94 16.43
CA VAL A 542 -17.61 16.65 15.06
C VAL A 542 -17.43 15.19 14.67
N ALA A 543 -16.51 14.49 15.35
CA ALA A 543 -16.43 13.04 15.32
C ALA A 543 -15.95 12.51 16.66
N PHE A 544 -16.37 11.30 17.02
CA PHE A 544 -15.80 10.55 18.13
C PHE A 544 -15.89 9.05 17.85
N GLU A 545 -15.03 8.30 18.52
CA GLU A 545 -15.10 6.85 18.62
C GLU A 545 -14.67 6.44 20.03
N VAL A 546 -15.39 5.52 20.64
CA VAL A 546 -15.01 4.89 21.90
C VAL A 546 -15.09 3.38 21.69
N ALA A 547 -13.98 2.67 21.89
CA ALA A 547 -13.94 1.23 21.67
C ALA A 547 -13.31 0.50 22.87
N ASP A 548 -13.67 -0.76 23.03
CA ASP A 548 -13.05 -1.72 23.93
C ASP A 548 -12.08 -2.61 23.13
N PRO A 549 -10.83 -2.15 22.89
CA PRO A 549 -9.85 -2.90 22.11
C PRO A 549 -9.44 -4.19 22.82
N SER A 550 -9.51 -4.26 24.16
CA SER A 550 -9.25 -5.49 24.91
C SER A 550 -10.20 -6.60 24.46
N ARG A 551 -11.50 -6.30 24.38
CA ARG A 551 -12.50 -7.26 23.88
C ARG A 551 -12.28 -7.65 22.42
N GLN A 552 -11.85 -6.70 21.56
CA GLN A 552 -11.54 -6.99 20.15
C GLN A 552 -10.30 -7.88 20.01
N LEU A 553 -9.21 -7.58 20.73
CA LEU A 553 -7.97 -8.35 20.70
C LEU A 553 -8.15 -9.75 21.27
N HIS A 554 -8.95 -9.93 22.33
CA HIS A 554 -9.32 -11.27 22.80
C HIS A 554 -10.07 -12.08 21.75
N ALA A 555 -10.98 -11.43 21.00
CA ALA A 555 -11.70 -12.11 19.93
C ALA A 555 -10.78 -12.48 18.76
N LEU A 556 -9.84 -11.60 18.41
CA LEU A 556 -8.83 -11.88 17.39
C LEU A 556 -7.89 -13.00 17.83
N ALA A 557 -7.52 -13.06 19.11
CA ALA A 557 -6.75 -14.16 19.67
C ALA A 557 -7.52 -15.48 19.57
N ASP A 558 -8.80 -15.51 19.95
CA ASP A 558 -9.63 -16.73 19.83
C ASP A 558 -9.82 -17.15 18.36
N PHE A 559 -9.84 -16.20 17.44
CA PHE A 559 -9.85 -16.46 16.00
C PHE A 559 -8.51 -17.04 15.51
N SER A 560 -7.39 -16.44 15.92
CA SER A 560 -6.02 -16.91 15.63
C SER A 560 -5.80 -18.34 16.13
N ASP A 561 -6.21 -18.62 17.36
CA ASP A 561 -6.20 -19.96 17.99
C ASP A 561 -6.96 -20.98 17.13
N MET A 562 -8.13 -20.59 16.61
CA MET A 562 -8.92 -21.44 15.73
C MET A 562 -8.25 -21.71 14.37
N LEU A 563 -7.44 -20.78 13.87
CA LEU A 563 -6.72 -20.88 12.60
C LEU A 563 -5.34 -21.53 12.70
N ALA A 564 -4.74 -21.57 13.90
CA ALA A 564 -3.38 -22.06 14.11
C ALA A 564 -3.16 -23.45 13.49
N ALA A 565 -4.05 -24.41 13.75
CA ALA A 565 -3.93 -25.77 13.20
C ALA A 565 -4.13 -25.86 11.67
N PRO A 566 -5.16 -25.24 11.06
CA PRO A 566 -5.26 -25.14 9.60
C PRO A 566 -4.06 -24.49 8.93
N LEU A 567 -3.55 -23.38 9.48
CA LEU A 567 -2.38 -22.67 8.95
C LEU A 567 -1.12 -23.52 9.06
N ALA A 568 -0.87 -24.14 10.21
CA ALA A 568 0.23 -25.09 10.39
C ALA A 568 0.14 -26.28 9.43
N THR A 569 -1.07 -26.75 9.11
CA THR A 569 -1.28 -27.81 8.12
C THR A 569 -0.92 -27.33 6.72
N GLY A 570 -1.39 -26.13 6.34
CA GLY A 570 -1.08 -25.51 5.06
C GLY A 570 0.41 -25.27 4.88
N ALA A 571 1.07 -24.65 5.86
CA ALA A 571 2.51 -24.44 5.88
C ALA A 571 3.27 -25.77 5.76
N ARG A 572 2.84 -26.81 6.50
CA ARG A 572 3.48 -28.13 6.41
C ARG A 572 3.35 -28.73 5.02
N LEU A 573 2.18 -28.63 4.38
CA LEU A 573 1.95 -29.14 3.03
C LEU A 573 2.78 -28.36 2.00
N ALA A 574 2.87 -27.03 2.13
CA ALA A 574 3.70 -26.20 1.28
C ALA A 574 5.19 -26.60 1.36
N ILE A 575 5.70 -26.79 2.59
CA ILE A 575 7.07 -27.27 2.80
C ILE A 575 7.27 -28.68 2.23
N GLN A 576 6.28 -29.58 2.38
CA GLN A 576 6.38 -30.92 1.78
C GLN A 576 6.43 -30.87 0.26
N GLU A 577 5.62 -30.02 -0.35
CA GLU A 577 5.60 -29.84 -1.81
C GLU A 577 6.94 -29.29 -2.30
N ALA A 578 7.44 -28.22 -1.67
CA ALA A 578 8.72 -27.60 -1.98
C ALA A 578 9.89 -28.60 -1.88
N LEU A 579 9.89 -29.45 -0.85
CA LEU A 579 10.91 -30.50 -0.69
C LEU A 579 10.69 -31.72 -1.61
N SER A 580 9.47 -31.91 -2.11
CA SER A 580 9.11 -33.02 -3.00
C SER A 580 9.33 -32.71 -4.48
N ASP A 581 9.81 -31.51 -4.80
CA ASP A 581 10.27 -31.12 -6.13
C ASP A 581 11.83 -31.11 -6.24
N PRO A 582 12.54 -32.26 -6.06
CA PRO A 582 13.99 -32.34 -6.21
C PRO A 582 14.47 -32.18 -7.67
N TRP A 583 13.61 -31.72 -8.57
CA TRP A 583 13.91 -31.49 -10.00
C TRP A 583 13.63 -30.06 -10.41
N GLY A 584 13.70 -29.10 -9.47
CA GLY A 584 13.98 -27.70 -9.81
C GLY A 584 15.15 -27.69 -10.78
N ASP A 585 14.86 -27.28 -12.01
CA ASP A 585 15.77 -27.36 -13.14
C ASP A 585 17.02 -26.53 -12.78
N PRO A 586 18.23 -27.13 -12.65
CA PRO A 586 19.44 -26.41 -12.25
C PRO A 586 19.89 -25.33 -13.26
N TRP A 587 19.06 -25.07 -14.28
CA TRP A 587 19.31 -24.20 -15.40
C TRP A 587 18.36 -22.97 -15.43
N GLY A 588 17.42 -22.82 -14.48
CA GLY A 588 16.47 -21.70 -14.44
C GLY A 588 16.93 -20.46 -13.66
N ASP A 589 17.81 -20.59 -12.66
CA ASP A 589 18.06 -19.54 -11.66
C ASP A 589 19.05 -18.44 -12.10
N SER A 590 19.10 -18.04 -13.37
CA SER A 590 20.01 -16.95 -13.78
C SER A 590 19.38 -15.74 -14.47
N TRP A 591 18.05 -15.70 -14.68
CA TRP A 591 17.45 -14.56 -15.38
C TRP A 591 16.10 -14.04 -14.83
N ASP A 592 15.47 -14.68 -13.85
CA ASP A 592 14.23 -14.20 -13.22
C ASP A 592 14.49 -13.36 -11.94
N ASP A 593 15.53 -12.51 -11.95
CA ASP A 593 15.64 -11.39 -11.00
C ASP A 593 14.62 -10.30 -11.42
N ASP A 594 13.32 -10.61 -11.37
CA ASP A 594 12.29 -9.58 -11.33
C ASP A 594 12.17 -9.12 -9.87
N PRO A 595 12.64 -7.90 -9.52
CA PRO A 595 12.71 -7.41 -8.13
C PRO A 595 11.34 -7.19 -7.48
N TRP A 596 10.25 -7.60 -8.13
CA TRP A 596 8.88 -7.39 -7.67
C TRP A 596 8.27 -8.53 -6.88
N GLY A 597 8.99 -9.60 -6.56
CA GLY A 597 8.62 -10.56 -5.50
C GLY A 597 7.18 -11.08 -5.54
N MET A 598 6.51 -11.01 -6.70
CA MET A 598 5.20 -11.57 -6.90
C MET A 598 5.43 -12.97 -7.44
N GLU A 599 5.69 -13.91 -6.53
CA GLU A 599 5.49 -15.31 -6.85
C GLU A 599 4.10 -15.46 -7.50
N PRO A 600 3.98 -16.08 -8.69
CA PRO A 600 2.71 -16.25 -9.37
C PRO A 600 1.88 -17.37 -8.70
N GLY A 601 1.53 -17.15 -7.43
CA GLY A 601 0.62 -17.97 -6.64
C GLY A 601 -0.83 -17.71 -7.06
N GLY A 602 -1.28 -18.36 -8.13
CA GLY A 602 -2.73 -18.40 -8.41
C GLY A 602 -3.15 -18.88 -9.79
N ILE A 603 -2.27 -18.83 -10.80
CA ILE A 603 -2.66 -19.12 -12.19
C ILE A 603 -1.74 -20.17 -12.85
N SER A 604 -0.52 -20.37 -12.35
CA SER A 604 0.46 -21.40 -12.81
C SER A 604 -0.09 -22.84 -12.78
N GLY A 605 -1.05 -23.16 -11.91
CA GLY A 605 -1.72 -24.46 -11.87
C GLY A 605 -2.54 -24.80 -13.12
N LEU A 606 -2.91 -23.82 -13.95
CA LEU A 606 -3.55 -24.04 -15.24
C LEU A 606 -2.53 -24.25 -16.38
N TRP A 607 -1.29 -23.80 -16.21
CA TRP A 607 -0.23 -23.87 -17.22
C TRP A 607 0.51 -25.22 -17.23
N ARG A 608 0.51 -25.99 -16.12
CA ARG A 608 0.92 -27.42 -16.11
C ARG A 608 0.02 -28.33 -16.98
N SER A 609 -0.99 -27.78 -17.67
CA SER A 609 -1.72 -28.51 -18.70
C SER A 609 -0.98 -28.58 -20.04
N SER A 610 0.10 -27.82 -20.25
CA SER A 610 0.91 -27.79 -21.48
C SER A 610 1.49 -29.16 -21.86
N ASP A 611 1.86 -29.99 -20.88
CA ASP A 611 2.34 -31.37 -21.10
C ASP A 611 1.31 -32.28 -21.80
N ARG A 612 0.01 -31.97 -21.71
CA ARG A 612 -1.04 -32.74 -22.40
C ARG A 612 -1.32 -32.28 -23.82
N TYR A 613 -0.96 -31.05 -24.19
CA TYR A 613 -1.27 -30.50 -25.52
C TYR A 613 -0.22 -30.81 -26.57
N GLY A 614 0.97 -31.21 -26.14
CA GLY A 614 2.11 -31.34 -27.03
C GLY A 614 1.94 -32.35 -28.18
N ALA A 615 1.47 -33.57 -27.91
CA ALA A 615 1.35 -34.57 -28.96
C ALA A 615 0.29 -34.20 -30.02
N ASP A 616 -0.74 -33.45 -29.63
CA ASP A 616 -1.81 -33.02 -30.53
C ASP A 616 -1.39 -31.78 -31.34
N LEU A 617 -0.54 -30.92 -30.78
CA LEU A 617 0.02 -29.72 -31.44
C LEU A 617 0.65 -30.01 -32.80
N MET A 618 1.53 -30.99 -32.90
CA MET A 618 2.20 -31.34 -34.17
C MET A 618 1.31 -32.10 -35.16
N ASN A 619 0.24 -32.74 -34.69
CA ASN A 619 -0.67 -33.52 -35.54
C ASN A 619 -1.86 -32.70 -36.06
N GLU A 620 -2.26 -31.67 -35.32
CA GLU A 620 -3.46 -30.88 -35.59
C GLU A 620 -3.17 -29.43 -36.02
N ALA A 621 -1.94 -28.93 -35.83
CA ALA A 621 -1.56 -27.62 -36.33
C ALA A 621 -1.78 -27.56 -37.86
N PRO A 622 -2.64 -26.65 -38.36
CA PRO A 622 -3.04 -26.62 -39.76
C PRO A 622 -1.89 -26.25 -40.72
N TYR A 623 -0.76 -25.73 -40.20
CA TYR A 623 0.38 -25.26 -40.98
C TYR A 623 1.71 -25.55 -40.28
N VAL A 624 2.30 -26.72 -40.54
CA VAL A 624 3.71 -26.99 -40.24
C VAL A 624 4.57 -26.53 -41.43
N GLN A 625 5.41 -25.52 -41.21
CA GLN A 625 6.38 -25.04 -42.17
C GLN A 625 7.77 -25.61 -41.85
N SER A 626 8.72 -25.55 -42.79
CA SER A 626 10.10 -25.96 -42.54
C SER A 626 10.99 -24.74 -42.28
N LEU A 627 11.68 -24.70 -41.14
CA LEU A 627 12.76 -23.74 -40.87
C LEU A 627 14.11 -24.43 -41.11
N THR A 628 14.81 -24.03 -42.16
CA THR A 628 16.16 -24.55 -42.44
C THR A 628 17.20 -23.75 -41.67
N VAL A 629 18.11 -24.41 -40.95
CA VAL A 629 19.19 -23.73 -40.21
C VAL A 629 20.53 -23.81 -40.97
N PRO A 630 21.25 -22.69 -41.19
CA PRO A 630 20.80 -21.31 -40.98
C PRO A 630 19.77 -20.89 -42.03
N GLY A 631 18.88 -19.97 -41.68
CA GLY A 631 17.81 -19.54 -42.56
C GLY A 631 17.01 -18.35 -42.05
N PHE A 632 16.16 -17.84 -42.93
CA PHE A 632 15.38 -16.62 -42.73
C PHE A 632 13.96 -16.85 -43.25
N MET A 633 12.96 -16.43 -42.48
CA MET A 633 11.55 -16.50 -42.81
C MET A 633 10.87 -15.19 -42.43
N ARG A 634 9.90 -14.76 -43.24
CA ARG A 634 9.05 -13.60 -42.93
C ARG A 634 7.62 -13.96 -43.29
N GLY A 635 6.70 -13.78 -42.35
CA GLY A 635 5.30 -14.12 -42.55
C GLY A 635 4.40 -13.55 -41.45
N PRO A 636 3.10 -13.37 -41.73
CA PRO A 636 2.16 -12.90 -40.72
C PRO A 636 1.59 -14.05 -39.89
N ILE A 637 1.44 -13.81 -38.58
CA ILE A 637 0.51 -14.53 -37.71
C ILE A 637 -0.88 -13.90 -37.91
N ARG A 638 -1.89 -14.73 -38.14
CA ARG A 638 -3.28 -14.29 -38.37
C ARG A 638 -4.21 -14.95 -37.36
N GLU A 639 -5.39 -14.38 -37.16
CA GLU A 639 -6.47 -14.99 -36.36
C GLU A 639 -6.90 -16.39 -36.88
N SER A 640 -6.56 -16.73 -38.13
CA SER A 640 -6.81 -18.06 -38.69
C SER A 640 -5.75 -19.10 -38.32
N ASP A 641 -4.60 -18.66 -37.82
CA ASP A 641 -3.45 -19.50 -37.50
C ASP A 641 -3.58 -19.99 -36.05
N VAL A 642 -4.73 -20.59 -35.73
CA VAL A 642 -5.09 -21.04 -34.38
C VAL A 642 -4.36 -22.34 -34.04
N LEU A 643 -3.54 -22.29 -33.01
CA LEU A 643 -2.91 -23.44 -32.36
C LEU A 643 -3.95 -24.21 -31.54
N PRO A 644 -3.74 -25.52 -31.25
CA PRO A 644 -4.71 -26.33 -30.51
C PRO A 644 -5.07 -25.85 -29.09
N ASN A 645 -4.26 -25.01 -28.47
CA ASN A 645 -4.56 -24.37 -27.19
C ASN A 645 -5.48 -23.12 -27.32
N GLY A 646 -5.75 -22.66 -28.54
CA GLY A 646 -6.57 -21.48 -28.82
C GLY A 646 -5.77 -20.26 -29.27
N ASP A 647 -4.46 -20.28 -29.09
CA ASP A 647 -3.57 -19.16 -29.38
C ASP A 647 -3.36 -18.98 -30.88
N TYR A 648 -2.93 -17.79 -31.31
CA TYR A 648 -2.52 -17.53 -32.68
C TYR A 648 -1.01 -17.77 -32.81
N GLY A 649 -0.60 -18.61 -33.76
CA GLY A 649 0.81 -18.94 -33.91
C GLY A 649 1.15 -19.75 -35.16
N LEU A 650 2.44 -19.86 -35.44
CA LEU A 650 3.02 -20.60 -36.55
C LEU A 650 3.97 -21.68 -36.02
N VAL A 651 3.92 -22.87 -36.61
CA VAL A 651 4.78 -24.01 -36.21
C VAL A 651 5.79 -24.31 -37.31
N PHE A 652 7.07 -24.39 -36.93
CA PHE A 652 8.19 -24.65 -37.82
C PHE A 652 8.96 -25.91 -37.41
N GLU A 653 8.98 -26.93 -38.27
CA GLU A 653 9.91 -28.06 -38.10
C GLU A 653 11.33 -27.59 -38.46
N VAL A 654 12.27 -27.75 -37.51
CA VAL A 654 13.65 -27.29 -37.67
C VAL A 654 14.47 -28.35 -38.40
N GLN A 655 15.07 -27.95 -39.53
CA GLN A 655 15.79 -28.83 -40.45
C GLN A 655 17.26 -28.46 -40.58
N ASN A 656 18.07 -29.39 -41.10
CA ASN A 656 19.53 -29.28 -41.27
C ASN A 656 20.32 -29.11 -39.96
N LEU A 657 19.78 -29.61 -38.85
CA LEU A 657 20.47 -29.64 -37.57
C LEU A 657 21.63 -30.64 -37.57
N VAL A 658 22.77 -30.22 -37.00
CA VAL A 658 23.94 -31.07 -36.78
C VAL A 658 24.03 -31.35 -35.28
N VAL A 659 24.02 -32.62 -34.87
CA VAL A 659 24.14 -33.01 -33.46
C VAL A 659 25.38 -32.37 -32.84
N GLY A 660 25.21 -31.77 -31.65
CA GLY A 660 26.22 -31.04 -30.89
C GLY A 660 26.48 -29.61 -31.36
N SER A 661 25.81 -29.13 -32.41
CA SER A 661 25.86 -27.70 -32.77
C SER A 661 24.95 -26.87 -31.86
N THR A 662 25.35 -25.64 -31.58
CA THR A 662 24.53 -24.64 -30.90
C THR A 662 23.80 -23.82 -31.95
N VAL A 663 22.48 -23.79 -31.86
CA VAL A 663 21.58 -23.10 -32.78
C VAL A 663 20.86 -21.99 -32.02
N MET A 664 20.76 -20.84 -32.68
CA MET A 664 19.95 -19.72 -32.25
C MET A 664 18.74 -19.59 -33.19
N VAL A 665 17.56 -19.34 -32.64
CA VAL A 665 16.36 -18.96 -33.38
C VAL A 665 15.81 -17.68 -32.77
N GLU A 666 15.64 -16.67 -33.59
CA GLU A 666 15.22 -15.34 -33.19
C GLU A 666 13.92 -14.98 -33.90
N MET A 667 13.02 -14.31 -33.17
CA MET A 667 11.76 -13.77 -33.67
C MET A 667 11.75 -12.26 -33.44
N ILE A 668 11.32 -11.51 -34.45
CA ILE A 668 11.24 -10.05 -34.40
C ILE A 668 9.89 -9.61 -34.98
N ASP A 669 9.18 -8.70 -34.30
CA ASP A 669 8.07 -7.95 -34.89
C ASP A 669 8.58 -7.13 -36.10
N ALA A 670 8.12 -7.49 -37.30
CA ALA A 670 8.57 -6.87 -38.54
C ALA A 670 8.18 -5.39 -38.66
N SER A 671 7.23 -4.93 -37.83
CA SER A 671 6.79 -3.54 -37.79
C SER A 671 7.61 -2.68 -36.82
N GLN A 672 8.33 -3.30 -35.87
CA GLN A 672 9.05 -2.63 -34.77
C GLN A 672 8.17 -1.64 -34.00
N SER A 673 6.86 -1.90 -33.97
CA SER A 673 5.88 -0.94 -33.47
C SER A 673 5.46 -1.23 -32.03
N TRP A 674 5.93 -2.35 -31.47
CA TRP A 674 5.54 -2.87 -30.17
C TRP A 674 4.06 -3.30 -30.15
N ASP A 675 3.43 -3.39 -31.34
CA ASP A 675 2.04 -3.83 -31.51
C ASP A 675 1.90 -5.35 -31.34
N MET A 676 3.01 -6.09 -31.37
CA MET A 676 3.05 -7.53 -31.16
C MET A 676 4.14 -7.88 -30.16
N ASP A 677 3.72 -8.44 -29.04
CA ASP A 677 4.58 -8.97 -28.00
C ASP A 677 5.03 -10.38 -28.43
N THR A 678 6.28 -10.57 -28.85
CA THR A 678 6.74 -11.82 -29.49
C THR A 678 6.90 -12.93 -28.47
N TYR A 679 6.64 -14.19 -28.86
CA TYR A 679 6.90 -15.32 -27.97
C TYR A 679 7.32 -16.57 -28.75
N LEU A 680 8.42 -17.21 -28.32
CA LEU A 680 8.97 -18.41 -28.95
C LEU A 680 8.93 -19.61 -28.01
N TYR A 681 8.58 -20.77 -28.56
CA TYR A 681 8.73 -22.06 -27.89
C TYR A 681 9.61 -23.00 -28.70
N LEU A 682 10.56 -23.66 -28.04
CA LEU A 682 11.30 -24.81 -28.56
C LEU A 682 10.62 -26.10 -28.12
N TYR A 683 10.41 -27.00 -29.06
CA TYR A 683 9.55 -28.15 -28.86
C TYR A 683 10.23 -29.46 -29.32
N ASP A 684 10.25 -30.47 -28.45
CA ASP A 684 10.69 -31.84 -28.81
C ASP A 684 9.50 -32.63 -29.38
N VAL A 685 9.51 -32.78 -30.70
CA VAL A 685 8.46 -33.47 -31.47
C VAL A 685 8.33 -34.94 -31.07
N GLY A 686 9.43 -35.60 -30.70
CA GLY A 686 9.44 -37.01 -30.34
C GLY A 686 8.93 -37.27 -28.93
N ALA A 687 9.32 -36.43 -27.97
CA ALA A 687 8.90 -36.53 -26.58
C ALA A 687 7.51 -35.91 -26.32
N GLY A 688 7.08 -34.98 -27.16
CA GLY A 688 5.79 -34.33 -27.02
C GLY A 688 5.75 -33.25 -25.94
N ARG A 689 6.85 -32.50 -25.75
CA ARG A 689 6.98 -31.46 -24.70
C ARG A 689 7.71 -30.21 -25.20
N VAL A 690 7.39 -29.07 -24.59
CA VAL A 690 8.22 -27.85 -24.68
C VAL A 690 9.51 -28.10 -23.90
N ILE A 691 10.64 -27.60 -24.42
CA ILE A 691 11.96 -27.78 -23.82
C ILE A 691 12.66 -26.45 -23.49
N ALA A 692 12.22 -25.34 -24.10
CA ALA A 692 12.62 -23.98 -23.78
C ALA A 692 11.58 -23.01 -24.38
N ASP A 693 11.48 -21.81 -23.85
CA ASP A 693 10.66 -20.71 -24.35
C ASP A 693 11.29 -19.37 -23.98
N ASP A 694 10.94 -18.31 -24.70
CA ASP A 694 11.45 -16.95 -24.50
C ASP A 694 10.47 -15.94 -25.11
N ASP A 695 10.04 -14.92 -24.36
CA ASP A 695 9.19 -13.80 -24.81
C ASP A 695 10.00 -12.52 -25.07
N ASP A 696 10.97 -12.19 -24.23
CA ASP A 696 11.68 -10.91 -24.29
C ASP A 696 13.22 -11.04 -24.35
N SER A 697 13.82 -10.64 -25.47
CA SER A 697 15.28 -10.65 -25.62
C SER A 697 15.79 -9.55 -26.56
N PRO A 698 16.01 -8.29 -26.12
CA PRO A 698 15.92 -7.77 -24.75
C PRO A 698 14.63 -6.99 -24.44
N ASP A 699 13.68 -6.95 -25.37
CA ASP A 699 12.44 -6.20 -25.29
C ASP A 699 11.28 -6.97 -25.94
N THR A 700 10.04 -6.59 -25.64
CA THR A 700 8.81 -7.31 -26.05
C THR A 700 8.59 -7.51 -27.54
N ASN A 701 9.35 -6.82 -28.40
CA ASN A 701 9.22 -6.98 -29.84
C ASN A 701 10.19 -8.03 -30.43
N ARG A 702 10.98 -8.69 -29.57
CA ARG A 702 12.01 -9.65 -29.96
C ARG A 702 12.11 -10.79 -28.95
N SER A 703 12.12 -12.04 -29.44
CA SER A 703 12.43 -13.23 -28.63
C SER A 703 13.55 -14.05 -29.26
N GLU A 704 14.34 -14.77 -28.46
CA GLU A 704 15.53 -15.52 -28.86
C GLU A 704 15.67 -16.85 -28.09
N LEU A 705 15.74 -17.96 -28.82
CA LEU A 705 16.04 -19.28 -28.27
C LEU A 705 17.45 -19.72 -28.66
N VAL A 706 18.26 -20.13 -27.68
CA VAL A 706 19.58 -20.74 -27.90
C VAL A 706 19.61 -22.16 -27.35
N PHE A 707 19.92 -23.14 -28.18
CA PHE A 707 19.92 -24.55 -27.77
C PHE A 707 21.01 -25.39 -28.45
N VAL A 708 21.41 -26.49 -27.80
CA VAL A 708 22.33 -27.48 -28.36
C VAL A 708 21.56 -28.63 -28.96
N VAL A 709 21.87 -29.00 -30.21
CA VAL A 709 21.19 -30.09 -30.91
C VAL A 709 21.57 -31.44 -30.32
N GLU A 710 20.60 -32.13 -29.72
CA GLU A 710 20.79 -33.44 -29.11
C GLU A 710 20.66 -34.59 -30.12
N PRO A 711 21.38 -35.71 -29.90
CA PRO A 711 21.25 -36.88 -30.76
C PRO A 711 19.86 -37.51 -30.68
N GLY A 712 19.16 -37.55 -31.82
CA GLY A 712 17.89 -38.25 -31.96
C GLY A 712 16.65 -37.44 -31.58
N VAL A 713 16.82 -36.17 -31.23
CA VAL A 713 15.72 -35.23 -30.99
C VAL A 713 15.30 -34.55 -32.30
N SER A 714 14.00 -34.46 -32.54
CA SER A 714 13.42 -33.68 -33.64
C SER A 714 12.80 -32.43 -33.06
N TYR A 715 13.23 -31.26 -33.54
CA TYR A 715 12.84 -29.98 -32.98
C TYR A 715 11.77 -29.30 -33.83
N ALA A 716 10.81 -28.67 -33.17
CA ALA A 716 9.95 -27.66 -33.77
C ALA A 716 10.06 -26.34 -32.99
N VAL A 717 9.87 -25.22 -33.67
CA VAL A 717 9.74 -23.89 -33.08
C VAL A 717 8.30 -23.42 -33.27
N ILE A 718 7.68 -22.93 -32.21
CA ILE A 718 6.37 -22.29 -32.25
C ILE A 718 6.59 -20.79 -32.07
N ALA A 719 6.20 -20.00 -33.06
CA ALA A 719 6.24 -18.54 -33.02
C ALA A 719 4.82 -18.02 -32.75
N SER A 720 4.64 -17.29 -31.66
CA SER A 720 3.35 -16.78 -31.19
C SER A 720 3.54 -15.39 -30.56
N SER A 721 2.57 -14.97 -29.75
CA SER A 721 2.65 -13.74 -28.95
C SER A 721 2.46 -14.03 -27.46
N TRP A 722 2.94 -13.13 -26.61
CA TRP A 722 2.63 -13.17 -25.19
C TRP A 722 1.10 -13.12 -24.99
N GLY A 723 0.56 -14.05 -24.20
CA GLY A 723 -0.89 -14.23 -24.04
C GLY A 723 -1.64 -14.78 -25.27
N GLY A 724 -0.96 -15.04 -26.39
CA GLY A 724 -1.45 -15.84 -27.51
C GLY A 724 -2.51 -15.20 -28.42
N ASN A 725 -2.81 -13.92 -28.28
CA ASN A 725 -3.93 -13.27 -29.00
C ASN A 725 -3.52 -12.22 -30.04
N ASP A 726 -2.23 -11.91 -30.16
CA ASP A 726 -1.79 -10.87 -31.09
C ASP A 726 -1.55 -11.42 -32.50
N VAL A 727 -1.75 -10.54 -33.47
CA VAL A 727 -1.56 -10.82 -34.89
C VAL A 727 -0.64 -9.75 -35.47
N GLY A 728 0.33 -10.18 -36.26
CA GLY A 728 1.38 -9.28 -36.74
C GLY A 728 2.24 -9.93 -37.81
N GLU A 729 3.02 -9.12 -38.51
CA GLU A 729 4.05 -9.63 -39.40
C GLU A 729 5.32 -9.90 -38.60
N VAL A 730 5.86 -11.11 -38.68
CA VAL A 730 7.03 -11.53 -37.89
C VAL A 730 8.16 -11.96 -38.81
N ILE A 731 9.38 -11.73 -38.34
CA ILE A 731 10.61 -12.21 -38.96
C ILE A 731 11.17 -13.30 -38.05
N LEU A 732 11.50 -14.46 -38.63
CA LEU A 732 12.16 -15.56 -37.93
C LEU A 732 13.54 -15.79 -38.55
N GLU A 733 14.60 -15.59 -37.78
CA GLU A 733 15.99 -15.82 -38.19
C GLU A 733 16.56 -17.02 -37.43
N SER A 734 17.45 -17.77 -38.07
CA SER A 734 18.14 -18.88 -37.42
C SER A 734 19.60 -18.96 -37.85
N GLU A 735 20.48 -19.18 -36.88
CA GLU A 735 21.93 -19.23 -37.05
C GLU A 735 22.54 -20.42 -36.31
N VAL A 736 23.62 -20.98 -36.85
CA VAL A 736 24.48 -21.91 -36.10
C VAL A 736 25.58 -21.09 -35.43
N LEU A 737 25.49 -20.90 -34.11
CA LEU A 737 26.47 -20.15 -33.33
C LEU A 737 27.81 -20.90 -33.25
N SER A 738 27.76 -22.22 -33.10
CA SER A 738 28.94 -23.09 -33.11
C SER A 738 28.59 -24.48 -33.64
N TYR A 739 29.43 -25.01 -34.52
CA TYR A 739 29.37 -26.44 -34.86
C TYR A 739 30.01 -27.24 -33.73
N ALA A 740 29.53 -28.47 -33.51
CA ALA A 740 30.24 -29.44 -32.69
C ALA A 740 31.70 -29.48 -33.16
N ASP A 741 32.62 -29.01 -32.32
CA ASP A 741 34.03 -29.01 -32.68
C ASP A 741 34.43 -30.47 -32.94
N ASP A 742 35.08 -30.73 -34.07
CA ASP A 742 35.53 -32.07 -34.49
C ASP A 742 36.67 -32.58 -33.58
N THR A 743 36.96 -31.86 -32.49
CA THR A 743 37.76 -32.31 -31.35
C THR A 743 36.94 -33.33 -30.57
N ALA A 744 36.96 -34.56 -31.06
CA ALA A 744 36.67 -35.74 -30.25
C ALA A 744 37.27 -35.51 -28.84
N PRO A 745 36.50 -35.67 -27.76
CA PRO A 745 37.02 -35.43 -26.43
C PRO A 745 38.23 -36.33 -26.23
N ASP A 746 39.41 -35.73 -26.06
CA ASP A 746 40.61 -36.43 -25.63
C ASP A 746 40.25 -37.05 -24.27
N ALA A 747 40.01 -38.36 -24.29
CA ALA A 747 39.58 -39.17 -23.15
C ALA A 747 40.66 -39.35 -22.07
N ASP A 748 41.66 -38.47 -22.01
CA ASP A 748 42.86 -38.62 -21.19
C ASP A 748 43.20 -37.30 -20.45
N ALA A 749 42.27 -36.83 -19.62
CA ALA A 749 42.58 -35.89 -18.54
C ALA A 749 41.64 -36.10 -17.35
N GLU A 750 41.65 -37.32 -16.80
CA GLU A 750 41.22 -37.54 -15.43
C GLU A 750 42.14 -36.74 -14.50
N THR A 751 41.66 -35.56 -14.10
CA THR A 751 42.17 -34.87 -12.92
C THR A 751 41.35 -35.43 -11.75
N PRO A 752 41.97 -36.14 -10.79
CA PRO A 752 41.23 -36.69 -9.67
C PRO A 752 40.79 -35.54 -8.76
N LEU A 753 39.54 -35.10 -8.92
CA LEU A 753 38.79 -34.41 -7.89
C LEU A 753 38.21 -35.48 -6.94
N ASP A 754 39.11 -36.12 -6.20
CA ASP A 754 38.79 -36.96 -5.04
C ASP A 754 38.65 -36.03 -3.79
N GLU A 755 37.73 -35.07 -3.85
CA GLU A 755 37.11 -34.56 -2.62
C GLU A 755 35.62 -34.89 -2.69
N PRO A 756 35.11 -35.79 -1.82
CA PRO A 756 33.72 -36.17 -1.82
C PRO A 756 32.87 -34.98 -1.40
N LEU A 757 32.22 -34.33 -2.37
CA LEU A 757 31.12 -33.38 -2.14
C LEU A 757 29.84 -34.06 -1.63
N GLU A 758 29.85 -35.39 -1.41
CA GLU A 758 28.69 -36.15 -0.93
C GLU A 758 28.40 -36.02 0.58
N ASP A 759 29.27 -35.39 1.38
CA ASP A 759 29.09 -35.31 2.84
C ASP A 759 28.61 -33.93 3.36
N VAL A 760 28.39 -32.92 2.50
CA VAL A 760 27.95 -31.58 2.94
C VAL A 760 26.43 -31.35 2.76
N VAL A 761 25.74 -32.17 1.95
CA VAL A 761 24.31 -31.96 1.62
C VAL A 761 23.40 -32.99 2.31
N ASN A 762 23.90 -33.68 3.34
CA ASN A 762 23.12 -34.66 4.12
C ASN A 762 22.88 -34.21 5.57
N ASP A 763 23.14 -32.94 5.90
CA ASP A 763 22.48 -32.33 7.06
C ASP A 763 21.01 -32.23 6.69
N GLU A 764 20.28 -33.27 7.11
CA GLU A 764 18.84 -33.44 7.02
C GLU A 764 18.19 -32.11 7.39
N LEU A 765 17.77 -31.32 6.39
CA LEU A 765 17.06 -30.05 6.58
C LEU A 765 15.98 -30.30 7.63
N ASP A 766 16.16 -29.73 8.81
CA ASP A 766 15.33 -30.04 9.98
C ASP A 766 13.98 -29.35 9.82
N VAL A 767 13.11 -30.00 9.05
CA VAL A 767 11.80 -29.47 8.70
C VAL A 767 10.97 -29.29 9.96
N PRO A 768 10.43 -28.08 10.20
CA PRO A 768 9.53 -27.84 11.31
C PRO A 768 8.42 -28.91 11.40
N THR A 769 8.30 -29.50 12.57
CA THR A 769 7.22 -30.41 12.89
C THR A 769 5.90 -29.66 12.94
N PHE A 770 4.78 -30.37 12.77
CA PHE A 770 3.46 -29.77 12.90
C PHE A 770 3.25 -29.11 14.28
N ALA A 771 3.85 -29.65 15.34
CA ALA A 771 3.75 -29.10 16.68
C ALA A 771 4.49 -27.76 16.81
N GLU A 772 5.68 -27.65 16.21
CA GLU A 772 6.45 -26.39 16.16
C GLU A 772 5.72 -25.33 15.33
N LEU A 773 5.16 -25.69 14.18
CA LEU A 773 4.34 -24.78 13.38
C LEU A 773 3.09 -24.30 14.14
N VAL A 774 2.42 -25.17 14.88
CA VAL A 774 1.30 -24.76 15.75
C VAL A 774 1.80 -23.82 16.86
N ALA A 775 2.92 -24.13 17.52
CA ALA A 775 3.49 -23.27 18.56
C ALA A 775 3.85 -21.85 18.03
N LEU A 776 4.35 -21.76 16.79
CA LEU A 776 4.58 -20.50 16.11
C LEU A 776 3.29 -19.68 15.93
N PHE A 777 2.19 -20.31 15.52
CA PHE A 777 0.90 -19.61 15.42
C PHE A 777 0.25 -19.32 16.79
N ASP A 778 0.49 -20.17 17.80
CA ASP A 778 0.07 -19.94 19.18
C ASP A 778 0.76 -18.71 19.78
N LEU A 779 2.01 -18.41 19.39
CA LEU A 779 2.70 -17.18 19.80
C LEU A 779 1.91 -15.92 19.42
N VAL A 780 1.32 -15.89 18.22
CA VAL A 780 0.47 -14.76 17.78
C VAL A 780 -0.75 -14.64 18.69
N THR A 781 -1.40 -15.77 18.98
CA THR A 781 -2.55 -15.83 19.88
C THR A 781 -2.21 -15.33 21.29
N ASP A 782 -1.11 -15.80 21.87
CA ASP A 782 -0.68 -15.43 23.21
C ASP A 782 -0.19 -13.98 23.27
N GLY A 783 0.48 -13.49 22.21
CA GLY A 783 0.83 -12.09 22.06
C GLY A 783 -0.39 -11.18 22.03
N LEU A 784 -1.42 -11.54 21.26
CA LEU A 784 -2.69 -10.81 21.23
C LEU A 784 -3.38 -10.79 22.60
N ARG A 785 -3.38 -11.92 23.33
CA ARG A 785 -3.94 -11.98 24.70
C ARG A 785 -3.13 -11.13 25.68
N ALA A 786 -1.80 -11.19 25.61
CA ALA A 786 -0.92 -10.38 26.45
C ALA A 786 -1.16 -8.88 26.23
N VAL A 787 -1.28 -8.44 24.97
CA VAL A 787 -1.61 -7.04 24.64
C VAL A 787 -3.04 -6.70 25.08
N ALA A 788 -4.02 -7.59 24.87
CA ALA A 788 -5.41 -7.40 25.28
C ALA A 788 -5.57 -7.14 26.78
N GLU A 789 -4.75 -7.79 27.61
CA GLU A 789 -4.75 -7.61 29.06
C GLU A 789 -4.17 -6.26 29.50
N ARG A 790 -3.33 -5.64 28.65
CA ARG A 790 -2.64 -4.37 28.93
C ARG A 790 -3.34 -3.17 28.32
N VAL A 791 -4.25 -3.31 27.37
CA VAL A 791 -4.96 -2.16 26.79
C VAL A 791 -6.24 -1.84 27.56
N ASP A 792 -6.56 -0.55 27.64
CA ASP A 792 -7.85 -0.05 28.13
C ASP A 792 -8.72 0.49 26.97
N THR A 793 -9.88 1.04 27.32
CA THR A 793 -10.83 1.68 26.41
C THR A 793 -10.11 2.74 25.56
N SER A 794 -10.14 2.58 24.24
CA SER A 794 -9.62 3.59 23.33
C SER A 794 -10.65 4.68 23.09
N THR A 795 -10.18 5.91 22.90
CA THR A 795 -11.02 7.06 22.57
C THR A 795 -10.41 7.84 21.42
N SER A 796 -11.18 8.06 20.36
CA SER A 796 -10.93 9.03 19.30
C SER A 796 -11.90 10.20 19.48
N LEU A 797 -11.40 11.43 19.39
CA LEU A 797 -12.22 12.63 19.49
C LEU A 797 -11.71 13.66 18.49
N THR A 798 -12.58 14.10 17.59
CA THR A 798 -12.34 15.25 16.71
C THR A 798 -13.23 16.41 17.13
N ILE A 799 -12.62 17.54 17.47
CA ILE A 799 -13.31 18.80 17.77
C ILE A 799 -12.96 19.87 16.72
N VAL A 800 -13.82 20.88 16.60
CA VAL A 800 -13.52 22.09 15.82
C VAL A 800 -13.35 23.26 16.77
N GLU A 801 -12.21 23.94 16.69
CA GLU A 801 -11.87 25.13 17.48
C GLU A 801 -11.14 26.14 16.59
N ASP A 802 -11.65 27.37 16.52
CA ASP A 802 -11.09 28.46 15.70
C ASP A 802 -10.85 28.07 14.22
N GLY A 803 -11.79 27.33 13.61
CA GLY A 803 -11.70 26.86 12.22
C GLY A 803 -10.72 25.69 12.00
N VAL A 804 -10.04 25.23 13.04
CA VAL A 804 -9.12 24.09 13.00
C VAL A 804 -9.80 22.84 13.56
N ARG A 805 -9.76 21.74 12.80
CA ARG A 805 -10.16 20.43 13.31
C ARG A 805 -9.01 19.85 14.09
N ARG A 806 -9.23 19.40 15.32
CA ARG A 806 -8.23 18.72 16.15
C ARG A 806 -8.73 17.34 16.49
N THR A 807 -7.93 16.32 16.18
CA THR A 807 -8.20 14.93 16.48
C THR A 807 -7.25 14.46 17.55
N THR A 808 -7.77 13.89 18.64
CA THR A 808 -6.97 13.17 19.63
C THR A 808 -7.48 11.74 19.69
N TRP A 809 -6.59 10.78 19.46
CA TRP A 809 -6.82 9.37 19.69
C TRP A 809 -5.91 8.90 20.82
N THR A 810 -6.45 8.11 21.74
CA THR A 810 -5.69 7.53 22.85
C THR A 810 -6.05 6.07 23.04
N LEU A 811 -5.03 5.25 23.25
CA LEU A 811 -5.11 3.86 23.67
C LEU A 811 -4.32 3.72 24.97
N PRO A 812 -4.98 3.80 26.13
CA PRO A 812 -4.28 3.69 27.39
C PRO A 812 -3.69 2.29 27.59
N LEU A 813 -2.49 2.22 28.17
CA LEU A 813 -1.87 0.97 28.63
C LEU A 813 -1.97 0.86 30.16
N ARG A 814 -2.12 -0.36 30.69
CA ARG A 814 -2.34 -0.68 32.11
C ARG A 814 -1.12 -1.23 32.81
#